data_AF-A0A7S0AL70-F1
#
_entry.id   AF-A0A7S0AL70-F1
#
_cell.length_a   1.000
_cell.length_b   1.000
_cell.length_c   1.000
_cell.angle_alpha   90.00
_cell.angle_beta   90.00
_cell.angle_gamma   90.00
#
_symmetry.space_group_name_H-M   'P 1'
#
loop_
_entity.id
_entity.type
_entity.pdbx_description
1 polymer ?
#
loop_
_entity_poly.entity_id
_entity_poly.type
_entity_poly.pdbx_seq_one_letter_code
_entity_poly.pdbx_strand_id
1 'polypeptide(L)'
;WLGRAREWLKNLNPKASVPPTVQLPASAVTWEPAAGVIYAVTQGQFDPQRDIPKLGIGPADRTRGLVSVLCCTSDGRRAFFPLLYENFRLQTYEPRELVIVHTGEMPSEFFQEKAAEDSRVIYRFFPVTREAPGSPRLVDETMKNPMAAVLQDDVPSEVMHWEEGSPFGTEVAVMGWTKGLKRNIACCIATGTVMAHFDDGCLYAPEYLARMVKELPQQDGPAAITLSTWYYLGIQEKLFRLVDLRKKDPLWEDFGNPPDAMATDKWQHGFNFVYTRKAWERHPFTDWDTVGTGGSDFGFLNGLKKRNLPVELVRPSAAEALAACGWHRDSVAGNVDNKTSINASLVLEFIMYRGEEIDRMPRIFKALSPALSEVASALYSKRERYLNELVEEHGPVWVCAMCNFALALDSSMRDDNRQYSRRMQEVDAQSMTKTYDRVPMKFDVTVFTKAGGALAEGKSSIVPPGHAWLEGWLERMANCRNCGSQLGWRYESKAAKRERTSLKSGGSWELADKDYGYYVKVGQKDEGCEVPTEGPLIWGLIGRHLRLRKRTGEFVPSEFDQDASRHKETIHNKGANHVCPQGHRLRRFPCGQGNGACRPMHYICDICDRGAKSNDHMWGCGSCDYDLCDECHSRRDRRLEY
;
A
#
# COMPACT_ATOMS: atom_id res chain seq x y z
N TRP A 1 -9.40 37.81 -15.47
CA TRP A 1 -9.73 36.38 -15.31
C TRP A 1 -8.64 35.47 -15.89
N LEU A 2 -8.37 35.53 -17.21
CA LEU A 2 -7.40 34.68 -17.92
C LEU A 2 -6.01 34.58 -17.27
N GLY A 3 -5.43 35.69 -16.81
CA GLY A 3 -4.13 35.67 -16.14
C GLY A 3 -4.10 34.79 -14.89
N ARG A 4 -5.17 34.82 -14.08
CA ARG A 4 -5.31 33.94 -12.90
C ARG A 4 -5.48 32.48 -13.28
N ALA A 5 -6.25 32.20 -14.35
CA ALA A 5 -6.41 30.83 -14.84
C ALA A 5 -5.06 30.25 -15.34
N ARG A 6 -4.25 31.04 -16.06
CA ARG A 6 -2.91 30.64 -16.48
C ARG A 6 -1.97 30.38 -15.31
N GLU A 7 -2.00 31.24 -14.28
CA GLU A 7 -1.21 31.01 -13.06
C GLU A 7 -1.66 29.72 -12.35
N TRP A 8 -2.97 29.52 -12.22
CA TRP A 8 -3.53 28.33 -11.56
C TRP A 8 -3.16 27.05 -12.32
N LEU A 9 -3.23 27.04 -13.65
CA LEU A 9 -2.78 25.92 -14.48
C LEU A 9 -1.29 25.63 -14.33
N LYS A 10 -0.44 26.66 -14.26
CA LYS A 10 1.00 26.50 -14.00
C LYS A 10 1.26 25.83 -12.65
N ASN A 11 0.47 26.16 -11.62
CA ASN A 11 0.61 25.54 -10.31
C ASN A 11 0.02 24.12 -10.26
N LEU A 12 -1.09 23.87 -10.97
CA LEU A 12 -1.74 22.57 -11.06
C LEU A 12 -0.79 21.54 -11.67
N ASN A 13 -0.19 21.86 -12.81
CA ASN A 13 0.73 20.96 -13.48
C ASN A 13 1.90 21.77 -14.07
N PRO A 14 3.04 21.84 -13.35
CA PRO A 14 4.21 22.60 -13.78
C PRO A 14 4.82 22.10 -15.09
N LYS A 15 4.60 20.81 -15.39
CA LYS A 15 5.04 20.15 -16.62
C LYS A 15 3.98 20.17 -17.73
N ALA A 16 2.72 20.49 -17.43
CA ALA A 16 1.68 20.51 -18.46
C ALA A 16 1.93 21.64 -19.44
N SER A 17 2.04 21.28 -20.72
CA SER A 17 1.67 22.19 -21.78
C SER A 17 0.15 22.34 -21.73
N VAL A 18 -0.34 23.59 -21.65
CA VAL A 18 -1.76 23.86 -21.89
C VAL A 18 -2.10 23.22 -23.24
N PRO A 19 -3.17 22.40 -23.36
CA PRO A 19 -3.56 21.92 -24.67
C PRO A 19 -3.69 23.13 -25.60
N PRO A 20 -3.05 23.12 -26.79
CA PRO A 20 -2.88 24.33 -27.60
C PRO A 20 -4.20 25.00 -27.99
N THR A 21 -5.32 24.26 -27.93
CA THR A 21 -6.67 24.78 -28.15
C THR A 21 -7.66 24.15 -27.17
N VAL A 22 -7.87 24.78 -26.01
CA VAL A 22 -9.08 24.52 -25.20
C VAL A 22 -10.07 25.63 -25.48
N GLN A 23 -11.25 25.27 -25.98
CA GLN A 23 -12.38 26.19 -26.07
C GLN A 23 -13.15 26.15 -24.76
N LEU A 24 -13.24 27.29 -24.09
CA LEU A 24 -14.12 27.46 -22.94
C LEU A 24 -15.48 27.97 -23.41
N PRO A 25 -16.60 27.51 -22.82
CA PRO A 25 -17.90 28.08 -23.14
C PRO A 25 -17.96 29.56 -22.75
N ALA A 26 -18.83 30.33 -23.41
CA ALA A 26 -18.96 31.77 -23.14
C ALA A 26 -19.30 32.08 -21.67
N SER A 27 -20.00 31.17 -21.00
CA SER A 27 -20.31 31.26 -19.57
C SER A 27 -19.08 31.15 -18.65
N ALA A 28 -17.94 30.64 -19.14
CA ALA A 28 -16.73 30.45 -18.32
C ALA A 28 -16.17 31.75 -17.74
N VAL A 29 -16.50 32.90 -18.33
CA VAL A 29 -16.10 34.22 -17.81
C VAL A 29 -16.71 34.53 -16.44
N THR A 30 -17.82 33.90 -16.07
CA THR A 30 -18.46 34.05 -14.76
C THR A 30 -18.00 33.01 -13.75
N TRP A 31 -17.26 32.00 -14.20
CA TRP A 31 -16.74 30.95 -13.32
C TRP A 31 -15.52 31.43 -12.54
N GLU A 32 -15.20 30.71 -11.46
CA GLU A 32 -13.89 30.84 -10.83
C GLU A 32 -12.78 30.41 -11.81
N PRO A 33 -11.62 31.09 -11.83
CA PRO A 33 -10.51 30.70 -12.71
C PRO A 33 -10.11 29.23 -12.56
N ALA A 34 -10.12 28.70 -11.33
CA ALA A 34 -9.83 27.30 -11.05
C ALA A 34 -10.81 26.36 -11.77
N ALA A 35 -12.11 26.65 -11.71
CA ALA A 35 -13.14 25.84 -12.35
C ALA A 35 -12.97 25.81 -13.89
N GLY A 36 -12.61 26.95 -14.50
CA GLY A 36 -12.28 27.01 -15.93
C GLY A 36 -11.04 26.20 -16.31
N VAL A 37 -10.01 26.17 -15.45
CA VAL A 37 -8.84 25.32 -15.68
C VAL A 37 -9.20 23.84 -15.53
N ILE A 38 -9.97 23.47 -14.51
CA ILE A 38 -10.39 22.08 -14.29
C ILE A 38 -11.25 21.58 -15.46
N TYR A 39 -12.19 22.39 -15.95
CA TYR A 39 -12.94 22.10 -17.17
C TYR A 39 -11.99 21.81 -18.34
N ALA A 40 -10.96 22.64 -18.52
CA ALA A 40 -9.97 22.49 -19.59
C ALA A 40 -9.17 21.18 -19.48
N VAL A 41 -8.61 20.88 -18.31
CA VAL A 41 -7.74 19.70 -18.13
C VAL A 41 -8.54 18.39 -18.13
N THR A 42 -9.81 18.43 -17.74
CA THR A 42 -10.72 17.28 -17.80
C THR A 42 -11.43 17.15 -19.14
N GLN A 43 -11.14 18.03 -20.11
CA GLN A 43 -11.77 18.05 -21.44
C GLN A 43 -13.31 18.12 -21.36
N GLY A 44 -13.83 18.90 -20.41
CA GLY A 44 -15.26 19.08 -20.18
C GLY A 44 -15.96 17.92 -19.44
N GLN A 45 -15.23 16.88 -19.05
CA GLN A 45 -15.78 15.82 -18.19
C GLN A 45 -16.18 16.38 -16.82
N PHE A 46 -15.45 17.36 -16.26
CA PHE A 46 -15.96 18.24 -15.21
C PHE A 46 -16.54 19.49 -15.84
N ASP A 47 -17.83 19.75 -15.60
CA ASP A 47 -18.50 20.96 -16.03
C ASP A 47 -19.05 21.72 -14.82
N PRO A 48 -18.50 22.90 -14.49
CA PRO A 48 -19.01 23.73 -13.42
C PRO A 48 -20.52 23.95 -13.49
N GLN A 49 -21.11 24.05 -14.69
CA GLN A 49 -22.55 24.28 -14.88
C GLN A 49 -23.43 23.12 -14.44
N ARG A 50 -22.91 21.90 -14.59
CA ARG A 50 -23.61 20.66 -14.25
C ARG A 50 -23.27 20.21 -12.84
N ASP A 51 -22.02 20.34 -12.45
CA ASP A 51 -21.46 19.62 -11.30
C ASP A 51 -21.45 20.46 -10.03
N ILE A 52 -21.45 21.80 -10.12
CA ILE A 52 -21.50 22.66 -8.93
C ILE A 52 -22.98 22.94 -8.59
N PRO A 53 -23.47 22.56 -7.38
CA PRO A 53 -24.88 22.72 -7.01
C PRO A 53 -25.43 24.14 -7.16
N LYS A 54 -24.57 25.15 -7.02
CA LYS A 54 -24.90 26.58 -7.09
C LYS A 54 -23.77 27.32 -7.79
N LEU A 55 -23.85 27.43 -9.11
CA LEU A 55 -22.91 28.26 -9.86
C LEU A 55 -23.01 29.73 -9.49
N GLY A 56 -21.88 30.43 -9.57
CA GLY A 56 -21.86 31.87 -9.39
C GLY A 56 -21.96 32.32 -7.93
N ILE A 57 -21.83 31.40 -6.96
CA ILE A 57 -21.55 31.74 -5.56
C ILE A 57 -20.28 32.60 -5.57
N GLY A 58 -20.46 33.91 -5.40
CA GLY A 58 -19.35 34.80 -5.20
C GLY A 58 -18.68 34.48 -3.86
N PRO A 59 -17.48 35.00 -3.60
CA PRO A 59 -16.87 34.90 -2.27
C PRO A 59 -17.79 35.35 -1.13
N ALA A 60 -18.77 36.22 -1.40
CA ALA A 60 -19.76 36.72 -0.46
C ALA A 60 -20.89 35.72 -0.13
N ASP A 61 -21.20 34.78 -1.04
CA ASP A 61 -22.28 33.81 -0.88
C ASP A 61 -21.83 32.54 -0.15
N ARG A 62 -20.54 32.42 0.15
CA ARG A 62 -19.98 31.28 0.86
C ARG A 62 -20.33 31.34 2.34
N THR A 63 -20.78 30.22 2.88
CA THR A 63 -21.18 30.12 4.28
C THR A 63 -19.94 30.24 5.18
N ARG A 64 -19.85 31.35 5.91
CA ARG A 64 -18.76 31.57 6.87
C ARG A 64 -18.81 30.51 7.97
N GLY A 65 -17.68 29.84 8.22
CA GLY A 65 -17.59 28.78 9.22
C GLY A 65 -18.06 27.40 8.74
N LEU A 66 -18.66 27.28 7.54
CA LEU A 66 -18.94 25.98 6.96
C LEU A 66 -17.63 25.26 6.60
N VAL A 67 -17.52 24.02 7.07
CA VAL A 67 -16.45 23.08 6.71
C VAL A 67 -16.93 22.14 5.62
N SER A 68 -16.27 22.15 4.48
CA SER A 68 -16.46 21.13 3.44
C SER A 68 -15.48 19.99 3.68
N VAL A 69 -16.02 18.83 4.03
CA VAL A 69 -15.28 17.57 4.09
C VAL A 69 -15.21 16.99 2.69
N LEU A 70 -14.01 16.81 2.16
CA LEU A 70 -13.76 16.38 0.79
C LEU A 70 -13.29 14.93 0.79
N CYS A 71 -13.90 14.10 -0.06
CA CYS A 71 -13.42 12.76 -0.32
C CYS A 71 -13.32 12.51 -1.83
N CYS A 72 -12.21 11.91 -2.24
CA CYS A 72 -12.00 11.41 -3.59
C CYS A 72 -11.97 9.89 -3.51
N THR A 73 -12.81 9.21 -4.29
CA THR A 73 -12.96 7.76 -4.21
C THR A 73 -13.23 7.15 -5.59
N SER A 74 -13.37 5.83 -5.64
CA SER A 74 -13.52 5.04 -6.86
C SER A 74 -14.40 3.81 -6.66
N ASP A 75 -14.73 3.12 -7.75
CA ASP A 75 -15.47 1.86 -7.73
C ASP A 75 -14.76 0.75 -6.93
N GLY A 76 -13.43 0.70 -7.00
CA GLY A 76 -12.62 -0.27 -6.24
C GLY A 76 -12.78 -0.13 -4.73
N ARG A 77 -13.18 1.07 -4.27
CA ARG A 77 -13.26 1.46 -2.86
C ARG A 77 -14.68 1.39 -2.28
N ARG A 78 -15.66 0.82 -2.99
CA ARG A 78 -17.06 0.72 -2.54
C ARG A 78 -17.25 0.16 -1.14
N ALA A 79 -16.42 -0.79 -0.72
CA ALA A 79 -16.47 -1.36 0.63
C ALA A 79 -16.29 -0.31 1.73
N PHE A 80 -15.61 0.81 1.46
CA PHE A 80 -15.32 1.88 2.41
C PHE A 80 -16.40 2.95 2.54
N PHE A 81 -17.41 2.94 1.66
CA PHE A 81 -18.40 4.02 1.61
C PHE A 81 -19.22 4.18 2.90
N PRO A 82 -19.69 3.10 3.54
CA PRO A 82 -20.37 3.22 4.84
C PRO A 82 -19.47 3.83 5.92
N LEU A 83 -18.20 3.42 5.97
CA LEU A 83 -17.25 3.95 6.94
C LEU A 83 -16.96 5.44 6.73
N LEU A 84 -16.78 5.89 5.48
CA LEU A 84 -16.63 7.31 5.17
C LEU A 84 -17.82 8.13 5.66
N TYR A 85 -19.04 7.66 5.39
CA TYR A 85 -20.25 8.36 5.82
C TYR A 85 -20.36 8.40 7.34
N GLU A 86 -20.05 7.30 8.04
CA GLU A 86 -20.06 7.26 9.51
C GLU A 86 -19.02 8.19 10.13
N ASN A 87 -17.81 8.27 9.56
CA ASN A 87 -16.80 9.25 9.95
C ASN A 87 -17.35 10.69 9.90
N PHE A 88 -18.06 11.04 8.82
CA PHE A 88 -18.66 12.36 8.61
C PHE A 88 -19.87 12.61 9.53
N ARG A 89 -20.79 11.64 9.60
CA ARG A 89 -22.05 11.74 10.34
C ARG A 89 -21.80 11.94 11.83
N LEU A 90 -20.80 11.26 12.39
CA LEU A 90 -20.44 11.34 13.81
C LEU A 90 -19.63 12.58 14.18
N GLN A 91 -19.20 13.42 13.23
CA GLN A 91 -18.51 14.65 13.59
C GLN A 91 -19.42 15.56 14.44
N THR A 92 -18.81 16.21 15.42
CA THR A 92 -19.49 17.12 16.36
C THR A 92 -19.50 18.57 15.89
N TYR A 93 -18.65 18.91 14.91
CA TYR A 93 -18.59 20.27 14.37
C TYR A 93 -19.74 20.56 13.41
N GLU A 94 -20.48 21.63 13.66
CA GLU A 94 -21.45 22.21 12.73
C GLU A 94 -21.15 23.71 12.54
N PRO A 95 -21.40 24.28 11.34
CA PRO A 95 -21.97 23.63 10.15
C PRO A 95 -20.94 22.87 9.30
N ARG A 96 -21.33 21.73 8.70
CA ARG A 96 -20.49 20.97 7.75
C ARG A 96 -21.25 20.36 6.56
N GLU A 97 -20.52 20.07 5.48
CA GLU A 97 -20.98 19.30 4.31
C GLU A 97 -19.96 18.22 3.92
N LEU A 98 -20.39 17.18 3.21
CA LEU A 98 -19.55 16.10 2.67
C LEU A 98 -19.60 16.13 1.14
N VAL A 99 -18.48 16.45 0.50
CA VAL A 99 -18.34 16.46 -0.96
C VAL A 99 -17.59 15.22 -1.41
N ILE A 100 -18.23 14.40 -2.24
CA ILE A 100 -17.68 13.15 -2.74
C ILE A 100 -17.49 13.26 -4.24
N VAL A 101 -16.23 13.13 -4.68
CA VAL A 101 -15.86 12.97 -6.08
C VAL A 101 -15.55 11.49 -6.31
N HIS A 102 -16.46 10.81 -6.98
CA HIS A 102 -16.38 9.39 -7.29
C HIS A 102 -16.12 9.18 -8.78
N THR A 103 -15.07 8.45 -9.12
CA THR A 103 -14.73 8.08 -10.50
C THR A 103 -14.83 6.57 -10.68
N GLY A 104 -15.27 6.12 -11.85
CA GLY A 104 -15.37 4.68 -12.12
C GLY A 104 -16.23 4.38 -13.33
N GLU A 105 -16.69 3.13 -13.42
CA GLU A 105 -17.61 2.64 -14.44
C GLU A 105 -19.07 2.91 -14.04
N MET A 106 -19.39 2.79 -12.76
CA MET A 106 -20.78 2.90 -12.27
C MET A 106 -20.90 3.83 -11.06
N PRO A 107 -22.02 4.57 -10.92
CA PRO A 107 -22.25 5.35 -9.72
C PRO A 107 -22.48 4.43 -8.50
N SER A 108 -22.16 4.94 -7.32
CA SER A 108 -22.46 4.36 -6.02
C SER A 108 -23.95 4.45 -5.72
N GLU A 109 -24.64 3.32 -5.55
CA GLU A 109 -26.02 3.31 -5.07
C GLU A 109 -26.11 3.89 -3.65
N PHE A 110 -25.19 3.49 -2.77
CA PHE A 110 -25.11 3.96 -1.39
C PHE A 110 -25.05 5.49 -1.30
N PHE A 111 -24.16 6.15 -2.05
CA PHE A 111 -24.05 7.62 -1.97
C PHE A 111 -25.16 8.37 -2.71
N GLN A 112 -25.81 7.76 -3.68
CA GLN A 112 -27.04 8.33 -4.25
C GLN A 112 -28.15 8.36 -3.19
N GLU A 113 -28.32 7.27 -2.45
CA GLU A 113 -29.26 7.19 -1.33
C GLU A 113 -28.90 8.21 -0.23
N LYS A 114 -27.64 8.25 0.23
CA LYS A 114 -27.24 9.19 1.29
C LYS A 114 -27.31 10.65 0.87
N ALA A 115 -27.07 10.98 -0.40
CA ALA A 115 -27.28 12.34 -0.90
C ALA A 115 -28.77 12.74 -0.96
N ALA A 116 -29.69 11.77 -1.07
CA ALA A 116 -31.13 12.03 -0.99
C ALA A 116 -31.62 12.15 0.47
N GLU A 117 -31.01 11.41 1.40
CA GLU A 117 -31.39 11.38 2.83
C GLU A 117 -30.75 12.49 3.67
N ASP A 118 -29.48 12.81 3.42
CA ASP A 118 -28.71 13.83 4.14
C ASP A 118 -28.32 14.95 3.19
N SER A 119 -29.01 16.10 3.30
CA SER A 119 -28.81 17.27 2.45
C SER A 119 -27.40 17.89 2.55
N ARG A 120 -26.60 17.47 3.54
CA ARG A 120 -25.20 17.85 3.67
C ARG A 120 -24.28 17.04 2.77
N VAL A 121 -24.76 15.94 2.17
CA VAL A 121 -23.97 15.07 1.29
C VAL A 121 -24.13 15.50 -0.17
N ILE A 122 -23.02 15.92 -0.78
CA ILE A 122 -22.91 16.32 -2.18
C ILE A 122 -22.12 15.24 -2.92
N TYR A 123 -22.84 14.34 -3.59
CA TYR A 123 -22.25 13.25 -4.35
C TYR A 123 -22.14 13.60 -5.84
N ARG A 124 -20.96 13.43 -6.43
CA ARG A 124 -20.71 13.58 -7.87
C ARG A 124 -19.95 12.39 -8.42
N PHE A 125 -20.55 11.77 -9.43
CA PHE A 125 -19.98 10.65 -10.17
C PHE A 125 -19.45 11.11 -11.52
N PHE A 126 -18.26 10.62 -11.88
CA PHE A 126 -17.62 10.88 -13.17
C PHE A 126 -17.27 9.53 -13.82
N PRO A 127 -17.84 9.22 -15.00
CA PRO A 127 -17.60 7.94 -15.69
C PRO A 127 -16.22 7.92 -16.37
N VAL A 128 -15.16 7.90 -15.57
CA VAL A 128 -13.76 7.92 -16.02
C VAL A 128 -13.18 6.53 -15.75
N THR A 129 -13.08 5.72 -16.80
CA THR A 129 -12.69 4.29 -16.72
C THR A 129 -11.18 4.07 -16.62
N ARG A 130 -10.36 5.12 -16.74
CA ARG A 130 -8.92 5.06 -16.54
C ARG A 130 -8.58 6.04 -15.44
N GLU A 131 -8.30 5.53 -14.26
CA GLU A 131 -7.64 6.27 -13.19
C GLU A 131 -6.14 6.19 -13.37
N ALA A 132 -5.44 7.23 -12.93
CA ALA A 132 -3.99 7.22 -12.90
C ALA A 132 -3.48 6.04 -12.06
N PRO A 133 -2.75 5.06 -12.65
CA PRO A 133 -2.03 4.10 -11.81
C PRO A 133 -1.00 4.90 -11.03
N GLY A 134 -0.92 4.77 -9.69
CA GLY A 134 0.10 5.55 -8.98
C GLY A 134 0.01 5.70 -7.47
N SER A 135 -1.09 5.29 -6.82
CA SER A 135 -1.10 5.17 -5.36
C SER A 135 -1.23 3.70 -4.97
N PRO A 136 -0.44 3.17 -4.01
CA PRO A 136 -0.67 1.83 -3.44
C PRO A 136 -2.07 1.65 -2.84
N ARG A 137 -2.88 2.71 -2.77
CA ARG A 137 -4.29 2.70 -2.33
C ARG A 137 -5.31 2.67 -3.47
N LEU A 138 -4.90 2.99 -4.70
CA LEU A 138 -5.78 3.17 -5.88
C LEU A 138 -5.58 2.06 -6.93
N VAL A 139 -4.61 1.15 -6.75
CA VAL A 139 -4.33 0.12 -7.77
C VAL A 139 -5.41 -0.97 -7.85
N ASP A 140 -6.37 -0.99 -6.91
CA ASP A 140 -7.60 -1.81 -6.96
C ASP A 140 -8.45 -1.54 -8.24
N GLU A 141 -8.21 -0.42 -8.94
CA GLU A 141 -9.17 0.17 -9.90
C GLU A 141 -8.90 -0.17 -11.37
N THR A 142 -7.70 -0.60 -11.73
CA THR A 142 -7.31 -0.86 -13.14
C THR A 142 -7.32 -2.33 -13.52
N MET A 143 -7.66 -3.22 -12.59
CA MET A 143 -7.36 -4.63 -12.69
C MET A 143 -8.60 -5.50 -12.71
N LYS A 144 -8.67 -6.37 -13.72
CA LYS A 144 -9.35 -7.68 -13.63
C LYS A 144 -9.00 -8.32 -12.28
N ASN A 145 -9.88 -9.17 -11.74
CA ASN A 145 -9.69 -9.91 -10.48
C ASN A 145 -8.20 -10.10 -10.15
N PRO A 146 -7.65 -9.43 -9.12
CA PRO A 146 -6.20 -9.43 -8.89
C PRO A 146 -5.65 -10.83 -8.65
N MET A 147 -6.50 -11.76 -8.20
CA MET A 147 -6.14 -13.17 -8.03
C MET A 147 -5.99 -13.91 -9.37
N ALA A 148 -6.50 -13.37 -10.48
CA ALA A 148 -6.35 -13.94 -11.82
C ALA A 148 -4.91 -13.85 -12.36
N ALA A 149 -3.99 -13.16 -11.68
CA ALA A 149 -2.56 -13.19 -12.01
C ALA A 149 -2.03 -14.64 -12.03
N VAL A 150 -2.57 -15.53 -11.20
CA VAL A 150 -2.21 -16.95 -11.16
C VAL A 150 -2.56 -17.72 -12.44
N LEU A 151 -3.51 -17.21 -13.22
CA LEU A 151 -4.00 -17.84 -14.45
C LEU A 151 -3.17 -17.45 -15.68
N GLN A 152 -2.28 -16.48 -15.54
CA GLN A 152 -1.47 -16.00 -16.65
C GLN A 152 -0.26 -16.89 -16.84
N ASP A 153 0.13 -17.06 -18.11
CA ASP A 153 1.40 -17.69 -18.42
C ASP A 153 2.55 -16.80 -17.95
N ASP A 154 3.55 -17.43 -17.34
CA ASP A 154 4.75 -16.71 -16.95
C ASP A 154 5.48 -16.15 -18.18
N VAL A 155 6.00 -14.94 -18.05
CA VAL A 155 6.79 -14.30 -19.10
C VAL A 155 8.28 -14.48 -18.76
N PRO A 156 9.07 -15.28 -19.54
CA PRO A 156 10.48 -15.53 -19.24
C PRO A 156 11.34 -14.27 -19.11
N SER A 157 11.04 -13.25 -19.92
CA SER A 157 11.72 -11.96 -19.92
C SER A 157 11.30 -11.03 -18.78
N GLU A 158 10.25 -11.37 -18.02
CA GLU A 158 9.79 -10.58 -16.88
C GLU A 158 10.74 -10.80 -15.69
N VAL A 159 11.57 -9.79 -15.43
CA VAL A 159 12.45 -9.71 -14.26
C VAL A 159 12.42 -8.29 -13.70
N MET A 160 12.68 -8.14 -12.40
CA MET A 160 12.64 -6.84 -11.72
C MET A 160 13.79 -6.70 -10.72
N HIS A 161 14.45 -5.55 -10.64
CA HIS A 161 15.45 -5.33 -9.58
C HIS A 161 14.78 -4.97 -8.26
N TRP A 162 15.06 -5.79 -7.23
CA TRP A 162 14.51 -5.60 -5.89
C TRP A 162 15.05 -4.33 -5.21
N GLU A 163 16.35 -4.06 -5.32
CA GLU A 163 17.03 -2.88 -4.73
C GLU A 163 16.71 -1.53 -5.42
N GLU A 164 15.99 -1.56 -6.53
CA GLU A 164 15.58 -0.33 -7.23
C GLU A 164 14.27 0.24 -6.74
N GLY A 165 13.59 -0.50 -5.88
CA GLY A 165 12.39 0.01 -5.28
C GLY A 165 12.71 1.06 -4.21
N SER A 166 12.26 2.30 -4.42
CA SER A 166 12.10 3.23 -3.32
C SER A 166 10.62 3.35 -3.04
N PRO A 167 10.21 3.31 -1.76
CA PRO A 167 8.84 3.65 -1.40
C PRO A 167 8.44 5.07 -1.84
N PHE A 168 9.36 5.86 -2.41
CA PHE A 168 9.24 7.28 -2.69
C PHE A 168 9.52 7.70 -4.14
N GLY A 169 9.84 6.74 -5.02
CA GLY A 169 10.71 7.02 -6.17
C GLY A 169 10.19 6.78 -7.57
N THR A 170 8.94 6.36 -7.76
CA THR A 170 8.43 6.07 -9.12
C THR A 170 7.35 7.05 -9.55
N GLU A 171 7.67 7.87 -10.56
CA GLU A 171 6.69 8.55 -11.39
C GLU A 171 5.99 7.46 -12.21
N VAL A 172 4.70 7.29 -11.96
CA VAL A 172 3.88 6.40 -12.78
C VAL A 172 3.28 7.25 -13.89
N ALA A 173 3.57 6.90 -15.14
CA ALA A 173 2.99 7.58 -16.28
C ALA A 173 1.47 7.40 -16.26
N VAL A 174 0.74 8.52 -16.22
CA VAL A 174 -0.69 8.54 -15.90
C VAL A 174 -1.53 8.42 -17.18
N MET A 175 -2.39 7.40 -17.24
CA MET A 175 -3.63 7.45 -18.01
C MET A 175 -4.79 7.62 -17.04
N GLY A 176 -5.30 8.85 -16.84
CA GLY A 176 -6.48 9.08 -15.99
C GLY A 176 -6.46 10.35 -15.14
N TRP A 177 -7.46 10.50 -14.28
CA TRP A 177 -7.50 11.59 -13.28
C TRP A 177 -6.66 11.20 -12.07
N THR A 178 -5.72 12.07 -11.68
CA THR A 178 -4.92 11.85 -10.47
C THR A 178 -5.71 12.14 -9.19
N LYS A 179 -5.22 11.67 -8.03
CA LYS A 179 -5.80 12.06 -6.73
C LYS A 179 -5.80 13.57 -6.55
N GLY A 180 -4.74 14.26 -7.00
CA GLY A 180 -4.63 15.71 -6.95
C GLY A 180 -5.70 16.42 -7.78
N LEU A 181 -5.94 15.97 -9.02
CA LEU A 181 -6.99 16.52 -9.87
C LEU A 181 -8.39 16.33 -9.24
N LYS A 182 -8.70 15.14 -8.73
CA LYS A 182 -9.97 14.87 -8.04
C LYS A 182 -10.16 15.78 -6.82
N ARG A 183 -9.10 16.01 -6.03
CA ARG A 183 -9.16 16.93 -4.88
C ARG A 183 -9.46 18.36 -5.30
N ASN A 184 -8.87 18.81 -6.40
CA ASN A 184 -9.18 20.12 -6.96
C ASN A 184 -10.63 20.22 -7.46
N ILE A 185 -11.17 19.17 -8.08
CA ILE A 185 -12.59 19.07 -8.46
C ILE A 185 -13.48 19.17 -7.21
N ALA A 186 -13.16 18.42 -6.15
CA ALA A 186 -13.89 18.47 -4.89
C ALA A 186 -13.86 19.89 -4.27
N CYS A 187 -12.70 20.57 -4.33
CA CYS A 187 -12.57 21.96 -3.90
C CYS A 187 -13.41 22.94 -4.73
N CYS A 188 -13.62 22.67 -6.02
CA CYS A 188 -14.53 23.47 -6.85
C CYS A 188 -16.01 23.26 -6.50
N ILE A 189 -16.40 22.03 -6.16
CA ILE A 189 -17.79 21.71 -5.79
C ILE A 189 -18.16 22.23 -4.41
N ALA A 190 -17.21 22.20 -3.47
CA ALA A 190 -17.40 22.63 -2.08
C ALA A 190 -17.92 24.07 -1.95
N THR A 191 -18.68 24.35 -0.90
CA THR A 191 -19.21 25.70 -0.60
C THR A 191 -18.63 26.31 0.68
N GLY A 192 -17.91 25.51 1.47
CA GLY A 192 -17.28 25.89 2.72
C GLY A 192 -16.14 26.89 2.55
N THR A 193 -15.90 27.64 3.64
CA THR A 193 -14.76 28.55 3.78
C THR A 193 -13.53 27.83 4.35
N VAL A 194 -13.74 26.68 4.98
CA VAL A 194 -12.72 25.75 5.47
C VAL A 194 -12.89 24.41 4.76
N MET A 195 -11.78 23.78 4.40
CA MET A 195 -11.71 22.47 3.77
C MET A 195 -11.07 21.47 4.71
N ALA A 196 -11.59 20.25 4.75
CA ALA A 196 -10.96 19.10 5.40
C ALA A 196 -10.98 17.90 4.46
N HIS A 197 -9.94 17.06 4.43
CA HIS A 197 -9.93 15.85 3.60
C HIS A 197 -10.23 14.61 4.42
N PHE A 198 -11.19 13.81 3.98
CA PHE A 198 -11.42 12.46 4.48
C PHE A 198 -11.05 11.46 3.39
N ASP A 199 -10.00 10.66 3.62
CA ASP A 199 -9.74 9.47 2.81
C ASP A 199 -10.73 8.37 3.24
N ASP A 200 -11.36 7.68 2.30
CA ASP A 200 -12.41 6.67 2.52
C ASP A 200 -11.97 5.49 3.42
N GLY A 201 -10.69 5.13 3.39
CA GLY A 201 -10.11 4.07 4.23
C GLY A 201 -9.65 4.52 5.61
N CYS A 202 -9.82 5.79 5.99
CA CYS A 202 -9.31 6.33 7.25
C CYS A 202 -10.39 6.39 8.35
N LEU A 203 -9.97 6.55 9.60
CA LEU A 203 -10.84 6.86 10.74
C LEU A 203 -10.61 8.28 11.22
N TYR A 204 -11.69 8.94 11.60
CA TYR A 204 -11.69 10.29 12.16
C TYR A 204 -12.50 10.30 13.44
N ALA A 205 -11.88 10.77 14.53
CA ALA A 205 -12.56 10.96 15.81
C ALA A 205 -13.82 11.83 15.65
N PRO A 206 -14.90 11.60 16.41
CA PRO A 206 -16.08 12.49 16.41
C PRO A 206 -15.77 13.98 16.66
N GLU A 207 -14.69 14.28 17.37
CA GLU A 207 -14.25 15.65 17.64
C GLU A 207 -13.14 16.14 16.69
N TYR A 208 -12.79 15.37 15.66
CA TYR A 208 -11.68 15.68 14.74
C TYR A 208 -11.85 17.07 14.11
N LEU A 209 -12.98 17.33 13.45
CA LEU A 209 -13.22 18.64 12.82
C LEU A 209 -13.27 19.77 13.84
N ALA A 210 -13.96 19.57 14.97
CA ALA A 210 -14.11 20.61 15.99
C ALA A 210 -12.76 21.05 16.56
N ARG A 211 -11.86 20.09 16.78
CA ARG A 211 -10.50 20.36 17.25
C ARG A 211 -9.63 20.98 16.16
N MET A 212 -9.62 20.43 14.95
CA MET A 212 -8.77 20.96 13.87
C MET A 212 -9.19 22.38 13.46
N VAL A 213 -10.49 22.66 13.34
CA VAL A 213 -10.98 24.00 12.96
C VAL A 213 -10.62 25.05 14.02
N LYS A 214 -10.62 24.69 15.31
CA LYS A 214 -10.18 25.57 16.39
C LYS A 214 -8.71 26.00 16.24
N GLU A 215 -7.88 25.12 15.69
CA GLU A 215 -6.45 25.35 15.45
C GLU A 215 -6.18 26.09 14.12
N LEU A 216 -7.22 26.36 13.33
CA LEU A 216 -7.15 27.15 12.08
C LEU A 216 -7.90 28.50 12.24
N PRO A 217 -7.44 29.42 13.12
CA PRO A 217 -8.13 30.69 13.35
C PRO A 217 -8.27 31.53 12.07
N GLN A 218 -9.46 32.09 11.85
CA GLN A 218 -9.80 32.79 10.60
C GLN A 218 -9.04 34.11 10.37
N GLN A 219 -8.48 34.72 11.42
CA GLN A 219 -7.70 35.96 11.36
C GLN A 219 -6.29 35.66 11.85
N ASP A 220 -5.30 36.01 11.03
CA ASP A 220 -3.86 35.87 11.28
C ASP A 220 -3.36 34.45 11.60
N GLY A 221 -4.21 33.44 11.44
CA GLY A 221 -3.87 32.03 11.64
C GLY A 221 -3.15 31.38 10.46
N PRO A 222 -2.74 30.10 10.63
CA PRO A 222 -2.23 29.29 9.54
C PRO A 222 -3.22 29.23 8.37
N ALA A 223 -2.69 29.21 7.15
CA ALA A 223 -3.46 28.99 5.93
C ALA A 223 -3.88 27.52 5.78
N ALA A 224 -3.05 26.61 6.30
CA ALA A 224 -3.27 25.17 6.35
C ALA A 224 -2.63 24.56 7.60
N ILE A 225 -3.24 23.50 8.12
CA ILE A 225 -2.74 22.71 9.24
C ILE A 225 -2.80 21.21 8.92
N THR A 226 -1.94 20.44 9.56
CA THR A 226 -1.88 18.97 9.48
C THR A 226 -1.55 18.40 10.86
N LEU A 227 -1.98 17.17 11.16
CA LEU A 227 -1.69 16.53 12.44
C LEU A 227 -0.21 16.15 12.55
N SER A 228 0.38 16.39 13.72
CA SER A 228 1.71 15.87 14.08
C SER A 228 1.70 14.42 14.59
N THR A 229 0.52 13.93 14.97
CA THR A 229 0.31 12.57 15.51
C THR A 229 -0.98 11.96 14.95
N TRP A 230 -0.93 10.71 14.51
CA TRP A 230 -2.07 9.91 14.04
C TRP A 230 -1.78 8.43 14.24
N TYR A 231 -2.75 7.56 13.99
CA TYR A 231 -2.53 6.11 13.98
C TYR A 231 -2.39 5.57 12.55
N TYR A 232 -1.58 4.55 12.30
CA TYR A 232 -1.84 3.63 11.21
C TYR A 232 -2.82 2.55 11.68
N LEU A 233 -3.70 2.11 10.78
CA LEU A 233 -4.71 1.08 11.04
C LEU A 233 -4.62 -0.02 9.98
N GLY A 234 -4.27 -1.24 10.40
CA GLY A 234 -4.53 -2.43 9.60
C GLY A 234 -6.02 -2.73 9.64
N ILE A 235 -6.75 -2.53 8.54
CA ILE A 235 -8.22 -2.60 8.54
C ILE A 235 -8.72 -4.00 8.85
N GLN A 236 -8.08 -5.03 8.28
CA GLN A 236 -8.47 -6.43 8.49
C GLN A 236 -8.08 -6.90 9.90
N GLU A 237 -6.88 -6.53 10.34
CA GLU A 237 -6.26 -6.92 11.59
C GLU A 237 -6.77 -6.09 12.78
N LYS A 238 -7.42 -4.96 12.50
CA LYS A 238 -7.82 -3.93 13.47
C LYS A 238 -6.67 -3.49 14.37
N LEU A 239 -5.44 -3.53 13.85
CA LEU A 239 -4.22 -3.20 14.56
C LEU A 239 -3.91 -1.71 14.43
N PHE A 240 -3.66 -1.05 15.55
CA PHE A 240 -3.33 0.37 15.59
C PHE A 240 -1.84 0.58 15.91
N ARG A 241 -1.19 1.50 15.20
CA ARG A 241 0.17 1.97 15.51
C ARG A 241 0.22 3.49 15.59
N LEU A 242 0.68 4.05 16.70
CA LEU A 242 0.80 5.49 16.90
C LEU A 242 2.04 6.05 16.20
N VAL A 243 1.81 6.96 15.26
CA VAL A 243 2.85 7.75 14.59
C VAL A 243 2.97 9.10 15.27
N ASP A 244 4.20 9.49 15.60
CA ASP A 244 4.52 10.82 16.12
C ASP A 244 5.65 11.45 15.31
N LEU A 245 5.32 12.38 14.40
CA LEU A 245 6.27 13.05 13.50
C LEU A 245 7.32 13.94 14.21
N ARG A 246 7.18 14.11 15.52
CA ARG A 246 8.14 14.86 16.34
C ARG A 246 9.26 13.96 16.84
N LYS A 247 9.05 12.64 16.79
CA LYS A 247 10.06 11.62 17.09
C LYS A 247 10.61 11.09 15.77
N LYS A 248 11.88 10.69 15.78
CA LYS A 248 12.44 9.90 14.68
C LYS A 248 11.78 8.53 14.71
N ASP A 249 11.26 8.08 13.57
CA ASP A 249 10.71 6.73 13.46
C ASP A 249 11.86 5.71 13.56
N PRO A 250 11.78 4.69 14.43
CA PRO A 250 12.85 3.72 14.60
C PRO A 250 13.14 2.93 13.32
N LEU A 251 12.14 2.73 12.45
CA LEU A 251 12.31 2.01 11.20
C LEU A 251 12.89 2.89 10.09
N TRP A 252 13.01 4.21 10.30
CA TRP A 252 13.42 5.12 9.23
C TRP A 252 14.80 4.79 8.64
N GLU A 253 15.73 4.31 9.48
CA GLU A 253 17.07 3.88 9.04
C GLU A 253 17.02 2.56 8.27
N ASP A 254 16.12 1.65 8.66
CA ASP A 254 15.98 0.31 8.08
C ASP A 254 15.39 0.31 6.65
N PHE A 255 14.79 1.42 6.22
CA PHE A 255 14.23 1.56 4.86
C PHE A 255 15.14 2.37 3.91
N GLY A 256 16.34 2.80 4.35
CA GLY A 256 17.36 3.39 3.47
C GLY A 256 17.01 4.80 2.94
N ASN A 257 16.17 5.53 3.67
CA ASN A 257 15.56 6.77 3.19
C ASN A 257 16.58 7.93 3.15
N PRO A 258 16.54 8.80 2.13
CA PRO A 258 17.43 9.96 2.10
C PRO A 258 17.07 10.92 3.26
N PRO A 259 18.05 11.65 3.85
CA PRO A 259 17.83 12.47 5.05
C PRO A 259 16.73 13.54 4.92
N ASP A 260 16.49 14.02 3.70
CA ASP A 260 15.45 14.99 3.34
C ASP A 260 14.05 14.38 3.32
N ALA A 261 13.89 13.08 3.08
CA ALA A 261 12.59 12.41 3.14
C ALA A 261 11.92 12.64 4.50
N MET A 262 12.67 12.58 5.61
CA MET A 262 12.15 12.83 6.96
C MET A 262 11.69 14.28 7.16
N ALA A 263 12.32 15.24 6.48
CA ALA A 263 11.91 16.64 6.53
C ALA A 263 10.60 16.88 5.75
N THR A 264 10.37 16.09 4.70
CA THR A 264 9.19 16.20 3.83
C THR A 264 7.99 15.38 4.29
N ASP A 265 8.21 14.27 5.01
CA ASP A 265 7.18 13.34 5.49
C ASP A 265 6.06 14.02 6.28
N LYS A 266 6.39 15.08 7.02
CA LYS A 266 5.42 15.85 7.80
C LYS A 266 4.34 16.54 6.97
N TRP A 267 4.55 16.66 5.66
CA TRP A 267 3.72 17.44 4.76
C TRP A 267 3.07 16.60 3.65
N GLN A 268 3.13 15.27 3.74
CA GLN A 268 2.70 14.36 2.67
C GLN A 268 1.37 13.66 2.95
N HIS A 269 0.86 13.74 4.17
CA HIS A 269 -0.29 12.97 4.62
C HIS A 269 -1.59 13.74 4.42
N GLY A 270 -2.04 13.89 3.17
CA GLY A 270 -3.20 14.74 2.86
C GLY A 270 -4.53 14.32 3.47
N PHE A 271 -4.64 13.09 3.97
CA PHE A 271 -5.84 12.60 4.65
C PHE A 271 -6.17 13.38 5.93
N ASN A 272 -5.25 14.19 6.47
CA ASN A 272 -5.47 14.92 7.72
C ASN A 272 -5.35 16.45 7.56
N PHE A 273 -5.36 16.95 6.32
CA PHE A 273 -5.24 18.38 6.05
C PHE A 273 -6.54 19.10 6.37
N VAL A 274 -6.41 20.22 7.07
CA VAL A 274 -7.48 21.22 7.22
C VAL A 274 -6.93 22.58 6.81
N TYR A 275 -7.59 23.26 5.89
CA TYR A 275 -7.07 24.51 5.32
C TYR A 275 -8.17 25.48 4.91
N THR A 276 -7.82 26.75 4.79
CA THR A 276 -8.76 27.76 4.31
C THR A 276 -8.96 27.62 2.82
N ARG A 277 -10.17 27.87 2.32
CA ARG A 277 -10.41 27.91 0.86
C ARG A 277 -9.44 28.83 0.13
N LYS A 278 -9.11 29.98 0.75
CA LYS A 278 -8.12 30.94 0.21
C LYS A 278 -6.76 30.30 -0.01
N ALA A 279 -6.33 29.35 0.84
CA ALA A 279 -5.08 28.63 0.63
C ALA A 279 -5.10 27.85 -0.69
N TRP A 280 -6.16 27.07 -0.96
CA TRP A 280 -6.32 26.34 -2.22
C TRP A 280 -6.43 27.25 -3.45
N GLU A 281 -7.16 28.37 -3.34
CA GLU A 281 -7.24 29.36 -4.42
C GLU A 281 -5.86 29.97 -4.76
N ARG A 282 -4.98 30.06 -3.75
CA ARG A 282 -3.60 30.55 -3.92
C ARG A 282 -2.67 29.48 -4.48
N HIS A 283 -2.89 28.22 -4.16
CA HIS A 283 -2.08 27.12 -4.66
C HIS A 283 -2.92 25.83 -4.70
N PRO A 284 -3.24 25.28 -5.88
CA PRO A 284 -3.96 24.01 -5.98
C PRO A 284 -3.13 22.81 -5.56
N PHE A 285 -3.79 21.65 -5.40
CA PHE A 285 -3.08 20.38 -5.41
C PHE A 285 -2.46 20.16 -6.78
N THR A 286 -1.27 19.58 -6.85
CA THR A 286 -0.69 19.25 -8.15
C THR A 286 -1.41 18.06 -8.77
N ASP A 287 -1.63 18.09 -10.07
CA ASP A 287 -2.20 16.99 -10.86
C ASP A 287 -1.14 15.91 -11.09
N TRP A 288 -0.76 15.25 -9.99
CA TRP A 288 0.32 14.28 -9.97
C TRP A 288 0.05 13.22 -8.91
N ASP A 289 0.25 11.96 -9.29
CA ASP A 289 0.26 10.81 -8.38
C ASP A 289 1.66 10.27 -8.22
N THR A 290 2.05 10.06 -6.96
CA THR A 290 3.29 9.39 -6.59
C THR A 290 2.99 8.38 -5.51
N VAL A 291 3.63 7.22 -5.60
CA VAL A 291 3.68 6.26 -4.50
C VAL A 291 4.63 6.83 -3.44
N GLY A 292 4.11 7.17 -2.25
CA GLY A 292 4.91 7.57 -1.07
C GLY A 292 5.22 9.06 -0.90
N THR A 293 6.50 9.41 -0.69
CA THR A 293 6.92 10.77 -0.34
C THR A 293 6.97 11.64 -1.58
N GLY A 294 6.13 12.67 -1.63
CA GLY A 294 5.96 13.55 -2.79
C GLY A 294 4.49 13.60 -3.24
N GLY A 295 4.24 14.15 -4.43
CA GLY A 295 2.92 14.10 -5.06
C GLY A 295 1.98 15.23 -4.67
N SER A 296 0.69 15.06 -4.98
CA SER A 296 -0.33 16.11 -4.86
C SER A 296 -0.38 16.79 -3.48
N ASP A 297 -0.23 16.02 -2.40
CA ASP A 297 -0.32 16.51 -1.03
C ASP A 297 0.89 17.36 -0.62
N PHE A 298 2.10 16.86 -0.87
CA PHE A 298 3.31 17.61 -0.60
C PHE A 298 3.40 18.86 -1.46
N GLY A 299 3.07 18.74 -2.76
CA GLY A 299 3.05 19.85 -3.70
C GLY A 299 2.16 20.98 -3.20
N PHE A 300 0.97 20.66 -2.69
CA PHE A 300 0.06 21.65 -2.11
C PHE A 300 0.69 22.40 -0.93
N LEU A 301 1.08 21.70 0.15
CA LEU A 301 1.59 22.36 1.36
C LEU A 301 2.93 23.07 1.13
N ASN A 302 3.83 22.47 0.34
CA ASN A 302 5.11 23.08 0.02
C ASN A 302 4.94 24.36 -0.83
N GLY A 303 4.00 24.33 -1.78
CA GLY A 303 3.64 25.49 -2.58
C GLY A 303 3.06 26.65 -1.75
N LEU A 304 2.26 26.36 -0.72
CA LEU A 304 1.81 27.36 0.24
C LEU A 304 2.99 27.98 1.01
N LYS A 305 3.88 27.15 1.56
CA LYS A 305 5.06 27.60 2.31
C LYS A 305 5.96 28.52 1.48
N LYS A 306 6.17 28.18 0.21
CA LYS A 306 6.97 29.01 -0.73
C LYS A 306 6.36 30.35 -1.05
N ARG A 307 5.03 30.45 -0.97
CA ARG A 307 4.28 31.71 -1.08
C ARG A 307 4.23 32.45 0.25
N ASN A 308 5.04 32.05 1.23
CA ASN A 308 5.07 32.58 2.61
C ASN A 308 3.71 32.53 3.29
N LEU A 309 2.88 31.53 2.96
CA LEU A 309 1.64 31.27 3.68
C LEU A 309 1.94 30.34 4.87
N PRO A 310 1.44 30.69 6.08
CA PRO A 310 1.72 29.90 7.27
C PRO A 310 1.10 28.51 7.16
N VAL A 311 1.90 27.47 7.39
CA VAL A 311 1.47 26.07 7.44
C VAL A 311 2.03 25.45 8.72
N GLU A 312 1.17 24.82 9.52
CA GLU A 312 1.54 24.36 10.85
C GLU A 312 1.24 22.88 11.10
N LEU A 313 2.09 22.27 11.94
CA LEU A 313 1.86 20.96 12.51
C LEU A 313 1.14 21.12 13.84
N VAL A 314 -0.05 20.56 13.93
CA VAL A 314 -0.90 20.68 15.10
C VAL A 314 -0.76 19.42 15.95
N ARG A 315 -0.58 19.60 17.25
CA ARG A 315 -0.82 18.55 18.25
C ARG A 315 -2.06 18.96 19.05
N PRO A 316 -3.23 18.43 18.71
CA PRO A 316 -4.43 18.71 19.50
C PRO A 316 -4.15 18.35 20.96
N SER A 317 -4.68 19.09 21.91
CA SER A 317 -4.51 18.87 23.37
C SER A 317 -5.09 17.53 23.88
N ALA A 318 -5.41 16.60 22.99
CA ALA A 318 -5.88 15.27 23.28
C ALA A 318 -4.77 14.38 23.82
N ALA A 319 -5.16 13.44 24.70
CA ALA A 319 -4.30 12.33 25.10
C ALA A 319 -4.09 11.32 23.95
N GLU A 320 -5.09 11.17 23.07
CA GLU A 320 -5.09 10.24 21.93
C GLU A 320 -5.01 11.01 20.60
N ALA A 321 -4.46 10.40 19.55
CA ALA A 321 -4.46 11.01 18.22
C ALA A 321 -5.88 10.99 17.60
N LEU A 322 -6.21 12.00 16.79
CA LEU A 322 -7.59 12.23 16.33
C LEU A 322 -7.96 11.52 15.03
N ALA A 323 -7.00 10.91 14.34
CA ALA A 323 -7.24 10.24 13.07
C ALA A 323 -6.39 8.97 12.96
N ALA A 324 -6.87 8.00 12.17
CA ALA A 324 -6.14 6.80 11.81
C ALA A 324 -6.11 6.65 10.29
N CYS A 325 -4.91 6.49 9.73
CA CYS A 325 -4.67 6.20 8.34
C CYS A 325 -4.81 4.70 8.09
N GLY A 326 -5.89 4.28 7.43
CA GLY A 326 -6.09 2.87 7.12
C GLY A 326 -5.17 2.38 6.01
N TRP A 327 -4.78 1.12 6.13
CA TRP A 327 -4.16 0.31 5.10
C TRP A 327 -4.83 -1.07 5.09
N HIS A 328 -4.85 -1.71 3.92
CA HIS A 328 -5.20 -3.13 3.81
C HIS A 328 -4.31 -3.78 2.76
N ARG A 329 -4.07 -5.09 2.90
CA ARG A 329 -3.16 -5.82 2.00
C ARG A 329 -3.64 -5.86 0.57
N ASP A 330 -4.96 -5.91 0.40
CA ASP A 330 -5.57 -5.94 -0.92
C ASP A 330 -5.49 -4.58 -1.63
N SER A 331 -5.04 -3.49 -0.97
CA SER A 331 -4.87 -2.16 -1.60
C SER A 331 -3.75 -2.16 -2.63
N VAL A 332 -2.72 -2.97 -2.40
CA VAL A 332 -1.64 -3.13 -3.37
C VAL A 332 -2.15 -4.09 -4.42
N ALA A 333 -2.35 -3.61 -5.64
CA ALA A 333 -2.54 -4.54 -6.72
C ALA A 333 -1.20 -5.19 -7.02
N GLY A 334 -1.19 -6.52 -7.01
CA GLY A 334 -0.29 -7.26 -7.88
C GLY A 334 -0.67 -6.97 -9.32
N ASN A 335 -0.37 -5.77 -9.84
CA ASN A 335 -0.70 -5.39 -11.20
C ASN A 335 0.00 -6.34 -12.19
N VAL A 336 -0.66 -6.64 -13.31
CA VAL A 336 -0.01 -7.21 -14.50
C VAL A 336 1.09 -6.31 -15.02
N ASP A 337 1.02 -5.00 -14.73
CA ASP A 337 2.11 -4.07 -14.99
C ASP A 337 3.26 -4.21 -13.97
N ASN A 338 4.20 -5.03 -14.42
CA ASN A 338 5.53 -5.43 -13.95
C ASN A 338 6.53 -4.35 -13.45
N LYS A 339 6.14 -3.15 -13.03
CA LYS A 339 7.10 -2.16 -12.46
C LYS A 339 6.66 -1.46 -11.17
N THR A 340 5.36 -1.45 -10.86
CA THR A 340 4.80 -0.65 -9.74
C THR A 340 4.59 -1.40 -8.43
N SER A 341 4.59 -2.74 -8.41
CA SER A 341 4.12 -3.50 -7.24
C SER A 341 5.13 -3.62 -6.09
N ILE A 342 6.44 -3.63 -6.36
CA ILE A 342 7.46 -3.75 -5.27
C ILE A 342 7.56 -2.46 -4.44
N ASN A 343 7.54 -1.28 -5.07
CA ASN A 343 7.53 -0.01 -4.33
C ASN A 343 6.32 0.05 -3.41
N ALA A 344 5.17 -0.40 -3.91
CA ALA A 344 3.96 -0.48 -3.15
C ALA A 344 4.09 -1.45 -1.95
N SER A 345 4.76 -2.59 -2.13
CA SER A 345 5.09 -3.52 -1.03
C SER A 345 6.01 -2.90 0.03
N LEU A 346 7.12 -2.25 -0.36
CA LEU A 346 8.02 -1.59 0.60
C LEU A 346 7.32 -0.43 1.33
N VAL A 347 6.46 0.32 0.63
CA VAL A 347 5.59 1.34 1.25
C VAL A 347 4.64 0.69 2.24
N LEU A 348 4.00 -0.41 1.87
CA LEU A 348 3.10 -1.13 2.77
C LEU A 348 3.84 -1.62 3.99
N GLU A 349 4.98 -2.29 3.83
CA GLU A 349 5.77 -2.80 4.93
C GLU A 349 6.17 -1.67 5.88
N PHE A 350 6.66 -0.57 5.32
CA PHE A 350 6.93 0.64 6.09
C PHE A 350 5.68 1.09 6.86
N ILE A 351 4.54 1.26 6.19
CA ILE A 351 3.26 1.65 6.82
C ILE A 351 2.79 0.66 7.90
N MET A 352 2.95 -0.64 7.66
CA MET A 352 2.50 -1.72 8.53
C MET A 352 3.22 -1.73 9.87
N TYR A 353 4.51 -1.40 9.86
CA TYR A 353 5.35 -1.43 11.06
C TYR A 353 5.63 -0.05 11.64
N ARG A 354 5.31 1.02 10.89
CA ARG A 354 5.52 2.40 11.29
C ARG A 354 4.74 2.77 12.56
N GLY A 355 5.44 3.38 13.50
CA GLY A 355 4.90 3.82 14.78
C GLY A 355 4.87 2.77 15.88
N GLU A 356 4.47 3.21 17.07
CA GLU A 356 4.37 2.40 18.28
C GLU A 356 3.09 1.58 18.30
N GLU A 357 3.19 0.26 18.48
CA GLU A 357 2.02 -0.63 18.52
C GLU A 357 1.10 -0.33 19.70
N ILE A 358 -0.21 -0.40 19.45
CA ILE A 358 -1.24 -0.17 20.46
C ILE A 358 -2.11 -1.42 20.55
N ASP A 359 -2.05 -2.08 21.70
CA ASP A 359 -2.71 -3.38 21.97
C ASP A 359 -4.25 -3.37 21.90
N ARG A 360 -4.86 -2.20 21.70
CA ARG A 360 -6.32 -2.05 21.65
C ARG A 360 -6.73 -0.89 20.75
N MET A 361 -7.95 -0.99 20.21
CA MET A 361 -8.58 0.14 19.53
C MET A 361 -8.62 1.38 20.46
N PRO A 362 -8.08 2.54 20.01
CA PRO A 362 -8.17 3.79 20.74
C PRO A 362 -9.63 4.15 21.05
N ARG A 363 -9.88 4.67 22.26
CA ARG A 363 -11.25 4.87 22.75
C ARG A 363 -12.02 5.86 21.87
N ILE A 364 -11.31 6.83 21.34
CA ILE A 364 -11.87 7.86 20.45
C ILE A 364 -12.48 7.31 19.15
N PHE A 365 -12.10 6.11 18.71
CA PHE A 365 -12.68 5.46 17.51
C PHE A 365 -13.74 4.41 17.83
N LYS A 366 -14.08 4.17 19.11
CA LYS A 366 -15.02 3.10 19.51
C LYS A 366 -16.37 3.21 18.81
N ALA A 367 -16.86 4.43 18.58
CA ALA A 367 -18.12 4.67 17.88
C ALA A 367 -18.12 4.21 16.42
N LEU A 368 -16.94 4.12 15.78
CA LEU A 368 -16.75 3.67 14.40
C LEU A 368 -16.50 2.15 14.30
N SER A 369 -16.39 1.45 15.42
CA SER A 369 -16.07 0.01 15.44
C SER A 369 -17.04 -0.87 14.61
N PRO A 370 -18.37 -0.63 14.63
CA PRO A 370 -19.30 -1.38 13.78
C PRO A 370 -19.00 -1.20 12.29
N ALA A 371 -18.88 0.05 11.81
CA ALA A 371 -18.58 0.36 10.42
C ALA A 371 -17.20 -0.19 10.00
N LEU A 372 -16.18 -0.06 10.86
CA LEU A 372 -14.87 -0.65 10.60
C LEU A 372 -14.95 -2.17 10.46
N SER A 373 -15.73 -2.83 11.32
CA SER A 373 -15.91 -4.29 11.28
C SER A 373 -16.65 -4.74 10.03
N GLU A 374 -17.61 -3.96 9.55
CA GLU A 374 -18.30 -4.19 8.29
C GLU A 374 -17.34 -4.08 7.09
N VAL A 375 -16.54 -3.01 7.03
CA VAL A 375 -15.50 -2.85 5.98
C VAL A 375 -14.52 -4.02 6.01
N ALA A 376 -13.99 -4.37 7.18
CA ALA A 376 -13.05 -5.48 7.33
C ALA A 376 -13.66 -6.80 6.84
N SER A 377 -14.92 -7.06 7.20
CA SER A 377 -15.68 -8.22 6.76
C SER A 377 -15.93 -8.22 5.25
N ALA A 378 -16.25 -7.06 4.66
CA ALA A 378 -16.49 -6.91 3.23
C ALA A 378 -15.21 -7.15 2.41
N LEU A 379 -14.07 -6.60 2.85
CA LEU A 379 -12.77 -6.84 2.23
C LEU A 379 -12.39 -8.32 2.31
N TYR A 380 -12.54 -8.92 3.49
CA TYR A 380 -12.31 -10.35 3.70
C TYR A 380 -13.20 -11.19 2.77
N SER A 381 -14.51 -10.91 2.74
CA SER A 381 -15.48 -11.63 1.91
C SER A 381 -15.21 -11.47 0.42
N LYS A 382 -14.78 -10.28 -0.03
CA LYS A 382 -14.38 -10.05 -1.42
C LYS A 382 -13.20 -10.95 -1.81
N ARG A 383 -12.16 -11.00 -0.97
CA ARG A 383 -11.01 -11.89 -1.17
C ARG A 383 -11.40 -13.36 -1.18
N GLU A 384 -12.16 -13.79 -0.18
CA GLU A 384 -12.59 -15.19 -0.04
C GLU A 384 -13.43 -15.66 -1.22
N ARG A 385 -14.33 -14.80 -1.72
CA ARG A 385 -15.10 -15.08 -2.93
C ARG A 385 -14.18 -15.33 -4.13
N TYR A 386 -13.19 -14.48 -4.38
CA TYR A 386 -12.27 -14.68 -5.52
C TYR A 386 -11.45 -15.97 -5.40
N LEU A 387 -10.96 -16.28 -4.19
CA LEU A 387 -10.24 -17.53 -3.96
C LEU A 387 -11.15 -18.75 -4.13
N ASN A 388 -12.41 -18.65 -3.70
CA ASN A 388 -13.42 -19.69 -3.88
C ASN A 388 -13.74 -19.92 -5.36
N GLU A 389 -13.97 -18.85 -6.13
CA GLU A 389 -14.21 -18.91 -7.58
C GLU A 389 -13.01 -19.57 -8.29
N LEU A 390 -11.78 -19.19 -7.94
CA LEU A 390 -10.58 -19.84 -8.48
C LEU A 390 -10.50 -21.32 -8.15
N VAL A 391 -10.82 -21.71 -6.91
CA VAL A 391 -10.77 -23.12 -6.48
C VAL A 391 -11.86 -23.94 -7.16
N GLU A 392 -13.05 -23.38 -7.31
CA GLU A 392 -14.18 -24.02 -7.98
C GLU A 392 -13.91 -24.21 -9.48
N GLU A 393 -13.33 -23.21 -10.14
CA GLU A 393 -13.06 -23.24 -11.58
C GLU A 393 -11.81 -24.06 -11.93
N HIS A 394 -10.75 -24.00 -11.12
CA HIS A 394 -9.43 -24.51 -11.48
C HIS A 394 -8.86 -25.57 -10.53
N GLY A 395 -9.57 -25.91 -9.45
CA GLY A 395 -9.09 -26.83 -8.42
C GLY A 395 -8.16 -26.15 -7.40
N PRO A 396 -7.37 -26.91 -6.61
CA PRO A 396 -6.61 -26.35 -5.52
C PRO A 396 -5.67 -25.22 -5.95
N VAL A 397 -5.58 -24.16 -5.13
CA VAL A 397 -4.75 -22.98 -5.40
C VAL A 397 -3.75 -22.78 -4.26
N TRP A 398 -2.50 -22.51 -4.65
CA TRP A 398 -1.45 -22.11 -3.73
C TRP A 398 -1.46 -20.59 -3.58
N VAL A 399 -1.51 -20.13 -2.33
CA VAL A 399 -1.52 -18.70 -1.99
C VAL A 399 -0.28 -18.33 -1.17
N CYS A 400 0.10 -17.06 -1.24
CA CYS A 400 1.16 -16.49 -0.42
C CYS A 400 0.76 -16.52 1.05
N ALA A 401 1.57 -17.12 1.91
CA ALA A 401 1.32 -17.17 3.35
C ALA A 401 1.19 -15.76 3.99
N MET A 402 1.87 -14.77 3.41
CA MET A 402 1.94 -13.40 3.94
C MET A 402 0.72 -12.56 3.59
N CYS A 403 0.12 -12.73 2.42
CA CYS A 403 -0.98 -11.87 1.96
C CYS A 403 -2.18 -12.62 1.37
N ASN A 404 -2.16 -13.95 1.41
CA ASN A 404 -3.17 -14.83 0.80
C ASN A 404 -3.42 -14.56 -0.69
N PHE A 405 -2.46 -13.95 -1.38
CA PHE A 405 -2.52 -13.73 -2.83
C PHE A 405 -2.28 -15.03 -3.59
N ALA A 406 -3.06 -15.30 -4.62
CA ALA A 406 -2.89 -16.50 -5.45
C ALA A 406 -1.54 -16.48 -6.17
N LEU A 407 -0.77 -17.56 -6.02
CA LEU A 407 0.59 -17.69 -6.55
C LEU A 407 0.68 -18.68 -7.71
N ALA A 408 0.10 -19.87 -7.53
CA ALA A 408 0.10 -20.95 -8.52
C ALA A 408 -1.15 -21.84 -8.38
N LEU A 409 -1.57 -22.48 -9.47
CA LEU A 409 -2.55 -23.57 -9.43
C LEU A 409 -1.86 -24.90 -9.11
N ASP A 410 -2.55 -25.81 -8.44
CA ASP A 410 -2.00 -27.14 -8.14
C ASP A 410 -1.72 -27.97 -9.40
N SER A 411 -2.50 -27.76 -10.46
CA SER A 411 -2.24 -28.32 -11.80
C SER A 411 -0.92 -27.84 -12.43
N SER A 412 -0.32 -26.78 -11.89
CA SER A 412 1.01 -26.29 -12.29
C SER A 412 2.15 -26.93 -11.48
N MET A 413 1.85 -27.80 -10.52
CA MET A 413 2.86 -28.48 -9.72
C MET A 413 3.53 -29.62 -10.52
N ARG A 414 4.84 -29.79 -10.37
CA ARG A 414 5.51 -31.05 -10.78
C ARG A 414 5.32 -32.06 -9.66
N ASP A 415 5.17 -33.35 -9.97
CA ASP A 415 5.02 -34.47 -9.01
C ASP A 415 6.24 -34.69 -8.06
N ASP A 416 7.07 -33.67 -7.85
CA ASP A 416 8.39 -33.71 -7.25
C ASP A 416 8.50 -32.73 -6.08
N ASN A 417 7.83 -33.07 -4.97
CA ASN A 417 8.07 -32.39 -3.69
C ASN A 417 9.38 -32.90 -3.09
N ARG A 418 10.46 -32.13 -3.31
CA ARG A 418 11.80 -32.48 -2.81
C ARG A 418 12.12 -31.75 -1.52
N GLN A 419 12.63 -32.50 -0.55
CA GLN A 419 13.29 -31.93 0.62
C GLN A 419 14.76 -31.68 0.29
N TYR A 420 15.16 -30.42 0.17
CA TYR A 420 16.56 -30.08 -0.08
C TYR A 420 17.30 -29.92 1.25
N SER A 421 18.18 -30.87 1.55
CA SER A 421 19.15 -30.79 2.65
C SER A 421 20.52 -30.51 2.08
N ARG A 422 20.85 -29.23 1.84
CA ARG A 422 22.19 -28.84 1.40
C ARG A 422 22.92 -28.09 2.51
N ARG A 423 24.17 -28.47 2.75
CA ARG A 423 25.13 -27.66 3.49
C ARG A 423 25.64 -26.62 2.49
N MET A 424 25.16 -25.38 2.56
CA MET A 424 25.77 -24.30 1.78
C MET A 424 27.26 -24.25 2.16
N GLN A 425 28.16 -24.28 1.18
CA GLN A 425 29.60 -24.29 1.49
C GLN A 425 29.99 -22.95 2.11
N GLU A 426 31.04 -22.99 2.91
CA GLU A 426 31.65 -21.86 3.59
C GLU A 426 32.27 -20.92 2.54
N VAL A 427 31.53 -19.90 2.11
CA VAL A 427 32.05 -18.84 1.25
C VAL A 427 32.44 -17.66 2.13
N ASP A 428 33.63 -17.10 1.90
CA ASP A 428 34.08 -15.89 2.58
C ASP A 428 33.07 -14.78 2.32
N ALA A 429 32.37 -14.44 3.38
CA ALA A 429 31.14 -13.69 3.40
C ALA A 429 31.37 -12.20 3.05
N GLN A 430 32.62 -11.77 2.87
CA GLN A 430 32.97 -10.43 2.40
C GLN A 430 32.49 -10.13 0.97
N SER A 431 32.27 -11.13 0.11
CA SER A 431 31.91 -10.87 -1.30
C SER A 431 30.43 -11.02 -1.66
N MET A 432 29.57 -11.66 -0.84
CA MET A 432 28.12 -11.71 -1.14
C MET A 432 27.18 -11.45 0.04
N THR A 433 27.43 -11.95 1.26
CA THR A 433 26.62 -11.61 2.46
C THR A 433 27.33 -12.11 3.73
N LYS A 434 27.66 -11.20 4.65
CA LYS A 434 28.65 -11.35 5.75
C LYS A 434 28.40 -12.41 6.85
N THR A 435 27.39 -13.27 6.82
CA THR A 435 26.75 -13.65 8.11
C THR A 435 26.23 -15.09 8.31
N TYR A 436 26.65 -16.10 7.56
CA TYR A 436 26.26 -17.48 7.89
C TYR A 436 27.29 -18.16 8.81
N ASP A 437 26.91 -18.43 10.05
CA ASP A 437 27.51 -19.55 10.79
C ASP A 437 27.20 -20.87 10.04
N ARG A 438 28.06 -21.88 10.18
CA ARG A 438 28.06 -23.19 9.46
C ARG A 438 26.82 -24.09 9.71
N VAL A 439 25.64 -23.52 9.89
CA VAL A 439 24.41 -24.23 10.22
C VAL A 439 23.76 -24.78 8.94
N PRO A 440 23.56 -26.10 8.82
CA PRO A 440 22.83 -26.67 7.70
C PRO A 440 21.40 -26.12 7.65
N MET A 441 20.97 -25.64 6.48
CA MET A 441 19.59 -25.19 6.26
C MET A 441 18.79 -26.31 5.57
N LYS A 442 17.51 -26.44 5.95
CA LYS A 442 16.59 -27.40 5.34
C LYS A 442 15.32 -26.69 4.93
N PHE A 443 15.01 -26.72 3.64
CA PHE A 443 13.75 -26.21 3.10
C PHE A 443 12.94 -27.35 2.52
N ASP A 444 11.62 -27.27 2.70
CA ASP A 444 10.68 -27.97 1.84
C ASP A 444 10.37 -27.05 0.67
N VAL A 445 10.58 -27.54 -0.54
CA VAL A 445 10.33 -26.77 -1.74
C VAL A 445 9.39 -27.52 -2.66
N THR A 446 8.35 -26.82 -3.06
CA THR A 446 7.39 -27.25 -4.05
C THR A 446 7.77 -26.64 -5.39
N VAL A 447 7.78 -27.48 -6.42
CA VAL A 447 8.26 -27.11 -7.75
C VAL A 447 7.07 -26.91 -8.68
N PHE A 448 6.96 -25.72 -9.26
CA PHE A 448 5.90 -25.36 -10.21
C PHE A 448 6.46 -25.13 -11.61
N THR A 449 5.67 -25.50 -12.62
CA THR A 449 5.90 -25.14 -14.02
C THR A 449 5.34 -23.78 -14.39
N LYS A 450 4.37 -23.27 -13.59
CA LYS A 450 3.80 -21.92 -13.72
C LYS A 450 3.56 -21.30 -12.34
N ALA A 451 3.85 -20.02 -12.18
CA ALA A 451 3.55 -19.27 -10.97
C ALA A 451 3.29 -17.80 -11.26
N GLY A 452 2.22 -17.48 -12.02
CA GLY A 452 1.96 -16.10 -12.48
C GLY A 452 1.76 -15.07 -11.37
N GLY A 453 1.42 -15.52 -10.15
CA GLY A 453 1.37 -14.67 -8.96
C GLY A 453 2.74 -14.41 -8.30
N ALA A 454 3.80 -14.98 -8.84
CA ALA A 454 5.19 -14.74 -8.47
C ALA A 454 5.94 -13.99 -9.58
N LEU A 455 7.10 -13.43 -9.22
CA LEU A 455 7.96 -12.69 -10.14
C LEU A 455 9.44 -12.87 -9.78
N ALA A 456 10.33 -12.85 -10.78
CA ALA A 456 11.76 -13.05 -10.56
C ALA A 456 12.57 -11.76 -10.42
N GLU A 457 13.64 -11.83 -9.63
CA GLU A 457 14.60 -10.73 -9.49
C GLU A 457 15.53 -10.59 -10.71
N GLY A 458 15.83 -9.35 -11.10
CA GLY A 458 16.71 -8.95 -12.20
C GLY A 458 18.17 -9.27 -11.99
N LYS A 459 18.66 -9.33 -10.74
CA LYS A 459 19.99 -9.86 -10.44
C LYS A 459 19.94 -11.38 -10.52
N SER A 460 20.68 -11.95 -11.46
CA SER A 460 21.05 -13.37 -11.37
C SER A 460 22.29 -13.46 -10.47
N SER A 461 22.17 -14.13 -9.34
CA SER A 461 23.36 -14.50 -8.59
C SER A 461 24.19 -15.45 -9.45
N ILE A 462 25.50 -15.18 -9.62
CA ILE A 462 26.42 -16.23 -10.09
C ILE A 462 26.46 -17.24 -8.97
N VAL A 463 25.59 -18.23 -9.05
CA VAL A 463 25.51 -19.27 -8.03
C VAL A 463 26.79 -20.09 -8.15
N PRO A 464 27.65 -20.12 -7.11
CA PRO A 464 28.89 -20.88 -7.19
C PRO A 464 28.59 -22.35 -7.52
N PRO A 465 29.50 -23.06 -8.21
CA PRO A 465 29.34 -24.49 -8.45
C PRO A 465 28.92 -25.23 -7.16
N GLY A 466 27.91 -26.09 -7.25
CA GLY A 466 27.35 -26.80 -6.09
C GLY A 466 26.31 -26.04 -5.25
N HIS A 467 26.02 -24.77 -5.55
CA HIS A 467 25.02 -23.97 -4.81
C HIS A 467 23.67 -23.89 -5.54
N ALA A 468 23.63 -24.15 -6.85
CA ALA A 468 22.38 -24.18 -7.62
C ALA A 468 21.66 -25.50 -7.38
N TRP A 469 20.39 -25.44 -7.02
CA TRP A 469 19.63 -26.64 -6.66
C TRP A 469 19.41 -27.55 -7.86
N LEU A 470 19.33 -26.96 -9.05
CA LEU A 470 19.23 -27.64 -10.33
C LEU A 470 20.50 -27.37 -11.15
N GLU A 471 21.31 -28.41 -11.36
CA GLU A 471 22.50 -28.31 -12.20
C GLU A 471 22.10 -28.02 -13.65
N GLY A 472 22.81 -27.11 -14.32
CA GLY A 472 22.46 -26.63 -15.66
C GLY A 472 21.40 -25.52 -15.71
N TRP A 473 20.97 -25.01 -14.55
CA TRP A 473 20.01 -23.91 -14.44
C TRP A 473 20.66 -22.65 -13.84
N LEU A 474 20.14 -21.49 -14.23
CA LEU A 474 20.40 -20.20 -13.61
C LEU A 474 19.28 -19.93 -12.59
N GLU A 475 19.64 -19.37 -11.44
CA GLU A 475 18.72 -19.14 -10.32
C GLU A 475 18.50 -17.65 -10.11
N ARG A 476 17.24 -17.26 -9.89
CA ARG A 476 16.81 -15.92 -9.50
C ARG A 476 15.90 -16.01 -8.29
N MET A 477 15.84 -14.95 -7.49
CA MET A 477 14.89 -14.89 -6.38
C MET A 477 13.46 -14.79 -6.92
N ALA A 478 12.52 -15.53 -6.34
CA ALA A 478 11.10 -15.45 -6.66
C ALA A 478 10.36 -14.69 -5.56
N ASN A 479 9.59 -13.67 -5.92
CA ASN A 479 8.89 -12.76 -5.02
C ASN A 479 7.38 -12.77 -5.29
N CYS A 480 6.56 -12.59 -4.27
CA CYS A 480 5.12 -12.44 -4.41
C CYS A 480 4.81 -11.16 -5.18
N ARG A 481 4.04 -11.28 -6.27
CA ARG A 481 3.66 -10.11 -7.09
C ARG A 481 2.86 -9.07 -6.31
N ASN A 482 2.11 -9.50 -5.29
CA ASN A 482 1.28 -8.64 -4.45
C ASN A 482 2.07 -7.98 -3.31
N CYS A 483 2.57 -8.77 -2.36
CA CYS A 483 3.20 -8.24 -1.15
C CYS A 483 4.72 -8.15 -1.24
N GLY A 484 5.35 -8.53 -2.36
CA GLY A 484 6.80 -8.53 -2.53
C GLY A 484 7.55 -9.61 -1.75
N SER A 485 6.93 -10.26 -0.75
CA SER A 485 7.58 -11.29 0.06
C SER A 485 8.27 -12.34 -0.79
N GLN A 486 9.52 -12.69 -0.47
CA GLN A 486 10.20 -13.73 -1.22
C GLN A 486 9.55 -15.08 -0.93
N LEU A 487 9.33 -15.82 -2.00
CA LEU A 487 8.67 -17.12 -2.01
C LEU A 487 9.68 -18.25 -2.18
N GLY A 488 10.83 -17.98 -2.79
CA GLY A 488 11.84 -18.99 -3.12
C GLY A 488 12.66 -18.56 -4.32
N TRP A 489 12.70 -19.40 -5.36
CA TRP A 489 13.55 -19.19 -6.53
C TRP A 489 12.84 -19.49 -7.85
N ARG A 490 13.20 -18.75 -8.90
CA ARG A 490 12.94 -19.07 -10.30
C ARG A 490 14.20 -19.66 -10.92
N TYR A 491 14.07 -20.81 -11.58
CA TYR A 491 15.12 -21.46 -12.32
C TYR A 491 14.88 -21.30 -13.82
N GLU A 492 15.94 -20.93 -14.52
CA GLU A 492 15.97 -20.74 -15.97
C GLU A 492 16.99 -21.69 -16.59
N SER A 493 16.64 -22.35 -17.70
CA SER A 493 17.62 -23.20 -18.38
C SER A 493 18.83 -22.35 -18.84
N LYS A 494 20.06 -22.83 -18.59
CA LYS A 494 21.26 -22.20 -19.17
C LYS A 494 21.33 -22.36 -20.69
N ALA A 495 20.63 -23.35 -21.25
CA ALA A 495 20.55 -23.58 -22.69
C ALA A 495 19.44 -22.75 -23.38
N ALA A 496 18.61 -22.04 -22.62
CA ALA A 496 17.59 -21.17 -23.20
C ALA A 496 18.23 -20.04 -24.01
N LYS A 497 17.60 -19.65 -25.12
CA LYS A 497 17.96 -18.43 -25.84
C LYS A 497 17.74 -17.24 -24.91
N ARG A 498 18.75 -16.37 -24.83
CA ARG A 498 18.75 -15.20 -23.97
C ARG A 498 18.87 -13.95 -24.80
N GLU A 499 18.19 -12.91 -24.36
CA GLU A 499 18.42 -11.55 -24.82
C GLU A 499 18.98 -10.71 -23.68
N ARG A 500 19.79 -9.73 -24.05
CA ARG A 500 20.30 -8.76 -23.10
C ARG A 500 19.28 -7.65 -22.99
N THR A 501 18.57 -7.61 -21.86
CA THR A 501 17.71 -6.47 -21.51
C THR A 501 18.50 -5.48 -20.67
N SER A 502 18.27 -4.18 -20.87
CA SER A 502 18.90 -3.15 -20.03
C SER A 502 18.08 -2.98 -18.76
N LEU A 503 18.70 -3.23 -17.60
CA LEU A 503 18.11 -2.95 -16.30
C LEU A 503 18.86 -1.79 -15.63
N LYS A 504 18.14 -0.92 -14.92
CA LYS A 504 18.71 0.33 -14.40
C LYS A 504 19.17 0.22 -12.95
N SER A 505 20.30 -0.43 -12.72
CA SER A 505 20.78 -0.70 -11.37
C SER A 505 21.63 0.41 -10.75
N GLY A 506 21.80 0.35 -9.43
CA GLY A 506 22.53 1.34 -8.64
C GLY A 506 21.86 2.70 -8.59
N GLY A 507 22.66 3.75 -8.53
CA GLY A 507 22.21 5.15 -8.41
C GLY A 507 21.88 5.59 -6.98
N SER A 508 21.84 6.89 -6.78
CA SER A 508 21.38 7.55 -5.55
C SER A 508 20.01 8.17 -5.79
N TRP A 509 19.16 8.11 -4.77
CA TRP A 509 17.92 8.89 -4.77
C TRP A 509 18.27 10.36 -4.56
N GLU A 510 17.95 11.18 -5.54
CA GLU A 510 18.09 12.63 -5.47
C GLU A 510 16.73 13.28 -5.68
N LEU A 511 16.51 14.36 -4.93
CA LEU A 511 15.31 15.17 -5.03
C LEU A 511 15.34 15.94 -6.36
N ALA A 512 14.70 15.37 -7.39
CA ALA A 512 14.66 15.89 -8.75
C ALA A 512 13.97 17.24 -8.81
N ASP A 513 12.91 17.38 -8.02
CA ASP A 513 12.21 18.63 -7.82
C ASP A 513 11.93 18.85 -6.34
N LYS A 514 12.69 19.78 -5.75
CA LYS A 514 12.53 20.21 -4.35
C LYS A 514 11.16 20.81 -4.08
N ASP A 515 10.45 21.20 -5.13
CA ASP A 515 9.18 21.87 -5.07
C ASP A 515 8.05 20.89 -4.88
N TYR A 516 8.19 19.69 -5.42
CA TYR A 516 7.16 18.66 -5.42
C TYR A 516 7.55 17.40 -4.65
N GLY A 517 8.74 17.39 -4.03
CA GLY A 517 9.14 16.29 -3.15
C GLY A 517 9.42 15.02 -3.94
N TYR A 518 9.67 15.16 -5.25
CA TYR A 518 9.79 14.06 -6.17
C TYR A 518 11.25 13.63 -6.27
N TYR A 519 11.52 12.40 -5.86
CA TYR A 519 12.84 11.81 -5.97
C TYR A 519 12.96 11.05 -7.29
N VAL A 520 14.06 11.29 -8.00
CA VAL A 520 14.49 10.44 -9.10
C VAL A 520 15.74 9.71 -8.66
N LYS A 521 15.89 8.49 -9.13
CA LYS A 521 17.16 7.78 -9.00
C LYS A 521 18.09 8.35 -10.07
N VAL A 522 19.11 9.09 -9.68
CA VAL A 522 20.16 9.57 -10.60
C VAL A 522 21.35 8.64 -10.56
N GLY A 523 22.21 8.71 -11.58
CA GLY A 523 23.41 7.89 -11.65
C GLY A 523 23.13 6.39 -11.74
N GLN A 524 21.90 6.00 -12.11
CA GLN A 524 21.59 4.63 -12.48
C GLN A 524 22.49 4.22 -13.65
N LYS A 525 23.02 3.01 -13.58
CA LYS A 525 23.78 2.43 -14.68
C LYS A 525 22.89 1.43 -15.39
N ASP A 526 22.93 1.47 -16.71
CA ASP A 526 22.37 0.41 -17.53
C ASP A 526 23.24 -0.84 -17.34
N GLU A 527 22.73 -1.77 -16.54
CA GLU A 527 23.29 -3.09 -16.35
C GLU A 527 22.56 -4.04 -17.28
N GLY A 528 23.30 -4.56 -18.26
CA GLY A 528 22.74 -5.56 -19.15
C GLY A 528 22.48 -6.85 -18.38
N CYS A 529 21.21 -7.23 -18.29
CA CYS A 529 20.76 -8.48 -17.70
C CYS A 529 20.39 -9.46 -18.81
N GLU A 530 20.91 -10.67 -18.75
CA GLU A 530 20.52 -11.73 -19.67
C GLU A 530 19.25 -12.42 -19.17
N VAL A 531 18.16 -12.23 -19.90
CA VAL A 531 16.87 -12.87 -19.61
C VAL A 531 16.55 -13.89 -20.69
N PRO A 532 15.97 -15.05 -20.32
CA PRO A 532 15.52 -16.00 -21.32
C PRO A 532 14.38 -15.38 -22.14
N THR A 533 14.41 -15.53 -23.46
CA THR A 533 13.29 -15.13 -24.34
C THR A 533 12.26 -16.24 -24.48
N GLU A 534 12.67 -17.48 -24.22
CA GLU A 534 11.88 -18.68 -24.41
C GLU A 534 12.39 -19.80 -23.50
N GLY A 535 11.63 -20.89 -23.43
CA GLY A 535 12.01 -22.10 -22.69
C GLY A 535 11.24 -22.26 -21.38
N PRO A 536 11.32 -23.46 -20.77
CA PRO A 536 10.59 -23.76 -19.56
C PRO A 536 11.14 -22.96 -18.38
N LEU A 537 10.22 -22.36 -17.63
CA LEU A 537 10.49 -21.83 -16.30
C LEU A 537 10.16 -22.89 -15.26
N ILE A 538 10.91 -22.87 -14.17
CA ILE A 538 10.62 -23.68 -12.99
C ILE A 538 10.65 -22.76 -11.77
N TRP A 539 9.64 -22.84 -10.93
CA TRP A 539 9.59 -22.10 -9.68
C TRP A 539 9.75 -23.07 -8.51
N GLY A 540 10.83 -22.95 -7.77
CA GLY A 540 11.01 -23.66 -6.51
C GLY A 540 10.60 -22.75 -5.37
N LEU A 541 9.37 -22.87 -4.92
CA LEU A 541 8.81 -22.06 -3.85
C LEU A 541 8.89 -22.82 -2.52
N ILE A 542 9.31 -22.12 -1.47
CA ILE A 542 9.47 -22.68 -0.13
C ILE A 542 8.09 -22.90 0.46
N GLY A 543 7.76 -24.15 0.79
CA GLY A 543 6.42 -24.56 1.23
C GLY A 543 5.89 -23.79 2.43
N ARG A 544 6.79 -23.20 3.23
CA ARG A 544 6.42 -22.33 4.34
C ARG A 544 5.83 -20.98 3.92
N HIS A 545 6.27 -20.43 2.80
CA HIS A 545 5.72 -19.19 2.26
C HIS A 545 4.46 -19.43 1.44
N LEU A 546 3.98 -20.68 1.40
CA LEU A 546 2.81 -21.09 0.66
C LEU A 546 1.74 -21.62 1.61
N ARG A 547 0.49 -21.50 1.18
CA ARG A 547 -0.64 -22.23 1.76
C ARG A 547 -1.42 -22.84 0.61
N LEU A 548 -1.88 -24.08 0.78
CA LEU A 548 -2.72 -24.75 -0.20
C LEU A 548 -4.18 -24.64 0.23
N ARG A 549 -5.00 -24.04 -0.62
CA ARG A 549 -6.45 -24.04 -0.47
C ARG A 549 -7.03 -25.10 -1.40
N LYS A 550 -7.58 -26.16 -0.82
CA LYS A 550 -8.05 -27.36 -1.52
C LYS A 550 -9.53 -27.30 -1.88
N ARG A 551 -10.33 -26.57 -1.10
CA ARG A 551 -11.79 -26.56 -1.24
C ARG A 551 -12.38 -25.17 -1.04
N THR A 552 -13.53 -24.93 -1.67
CA THR A 552 -14.35 -23.75 -1.46
C THR A 552 -14.73 -23.62 0.02
N GLY A 553 -14.54 -22.43 0.58
CA GLY A 553 -14.82 -22.11 1.98
C GLY A 553 -13.78 -22.64 2.99
N GLU A 554 -12.68 -23.25 2.54
CA GLU A 554 -11.59 -23.63 3.44
C GLU A 554 -10.95 -22.38 4.05
N PHE A 555 -11.08 -22.25 5.38
CA PHE A 555 -10.38 -21.21 6.12
C PHE A 555 -8.89 -21.56 6.20
N VAL A 556 -8.06 -20.71 5.61
CA VAL A 556 -6.61 -20.78 5.71
C VAL A 556 -6.18 -19.65 6.65
N PRO A 557 -5.77 -19.97 7.90
CA PRO A 557 -5.32 -18.95 8.83
C PRO A 557 -4.14 -18.17 8.23
N SER A 558 -4.22 -16.85 8.32
CA SER A 558 -3.09 -15.97 8.10
C SER A 558 -2.32 -15.77 9.40
N GLU A 559 -1.05 -15.37 9.29
CA GLU A 559 -0.20 -14.96 10.43
C GLU A 559 -0.77 -13.82 11.30
N PHE A 560 -1.93 -13.23 10.95
CA PHE A 560 -2.55 -12.12 11.66
C PHE A 560 -3.94 -12.43 12.25
N ASP A 561 -4.41 -13.67 12.15
CA ASP A 561 -5.66 -14.07 12.79
C ASP A 561 -5.49 -14.20 14.32
N GLN A 562 -5.88 -13.15 15.04
CA GLN A 562 -5.68 -13.00 16.50
C GLN A 562 -6.56 -13.95 17.34
N ASP A 563 -7.71 -14.39 16.81
CA ASP A 563 -8.67 -15.22 17.56
C ASP A 563 -8.29 -16.71 17.64
N ALA A 564 -7.26 -17.13 16.91
CA ALA A 564 -6.65 -18.44 17.09
C ALA A 564 -5.50 -18.30 18.10
N SER A 565 -5.70 -18.76 19.34
CA SER A 565 -4.58 -19.04 20.25
C SER A 565 -3.52 -19.83 19.48
N ARG A 566 -2.41 -19.18 19.14
CA ARG A 566 -1.44 -19.74 18.17
C ARG A 566 -0.78 -21.00 18.73
N HIS A 567 -0.62 -21.05 20.04
CA HIS A 567 -0.33 -22.27 20.75
C HIS A 567 -1.60 -22.92 21.32
N LYS A 568 -1.89 -24.14 20.88
CA LYS A 568 -2.73 -25.09 21.62
C LYS A 568 -1.91 -26.35 21.86
N GLU A 569 -1.75 -26.74 23.12
CA GLU A 569 -1.22 -28.06 23.44
C GLU A 569 -2.29 -29.10 23.07
N THR A 570 -1.92 -30.05 22.22
CA THR A 570 -2.75 -31.13 21.70
C THR A 570 -2.12 -32.46 22.06
N ILE A 571 -2.83 -33.56 21.83
CA ILE A 571 -2.26 -34.91 21.98
C ILE A 571 -1.00 -35.14 21.13
N HIS A 572 -0.81 -34.37 20.05
CA HIS A 572 0.30 -34.54 19.13
C HIS A 572 1.57 -33.84 19.60
N ASN A 573 1.45 -32.64 20.18
CA ASN A 573 2.60 -31.86 20.64
C ASN A 573 2.80 -31.89 22.16
N LYS A 574 1.88 -32.47 22.93
CA LYS A 574 2.04 -32.64 24.37
C LYS A 574 3.28 -33.47 24.66
N GLY A 575 4.27 -32.85 25.31
CA GLY A 575 5.57 -33.49 25.55
C GLY A 575 6.42 -33.75 24.29
N ALA A 576 6.10 -33.13 23.15
CA ALA A 576 6.91 -33.18 21.95
C ALA A 576 7.23 -31.75 21.48
N ASN A 577 8.50 -31.37 21.57
CA ASN A 577 9.02 -30.08 21.10
C ASN A 577 9.27 -30.04 19.59
N HIS A 578 9.46 -31.20 18.96
CA HIS A 578 9.81 -31.33 17.54
C HIS A 578 8.60 -31.44 16.61
N VAL A 579 7.36 -31.24 17.11
CA VAL A 579 6.13 -31.25 16.30
C VAL A 579 5.19 -30.09 16.63
N CYS A 580 4.43 -29.65 15.64
CA CYS A 580 3.37 -28.64 15.78
C CYS A 580 2.10 -29.24 16.42
N PRO A 581 1.11 -28.42 16.82
CA PRO A 581 -0.18 -28.89 17.34
C PRO A 581 -0.90 -29.93 16.48
N GLN A 582 -0.62 -29.97 15.17
CA GLN A 582 -1.18 -30.94 14.22
C GLN A 582 -0.30 -32.19 14.01
N GLY A 583 0.80 -32.36 14.77
CA GLY A 583 1.72 -33.50 14.66
C GLY A 583 2.75 -33.39 13.54
N HIS A 584 2.75 -32.29 12.78
CA HIS A 584 3.76 -32.04 11.75
C HIS A 584 5.12 -31.73 12.37
N ARG A 585 6.19 -32.26 11.79
CA ARG A 585 7.56 -32.02 12.26
C ARG A 585 7.97 -30.55 12.15
N LEU A 586 8.49 -29.98 13.25
CA LEU A 586 9.10 -28.66 13.26
C LEU A 586 10.52 -28.72 12.70
N ARG A 587 10.92 -27.64 12.05
CA ARG A 587 12.25 -27.49 11.45
C ARG A 587 12.87 -26.19 11.90
N ARG A 588 14.12 -26.27 12.32
CA ARG A 588 14.90 -25.09 12.64
C ARG A 588 15.29 -24.35 11.36
N PHE A 589 15.11 -23.03 11.34
CA PHE A 589 15.46 -22.15 10.22
C PHE A 589 15.93 -20.79 10.77
N PRO A 590 16.78 -20.05 10.03
CA PRO A 590 17.21 -18.70 10.42
C PRO A 590 16.19 -17.63 9.99
N CYS A 591 16.02 -16.61 10.82
CA CYS A 591 15.19 -15.43 10.58
C CYS A 591 16.03 -14.27 10.02
N GLY A 592 15.61 -13.72 8.88
CA GLY A 592 15.92 -12.35 8.49
C GLY A 592 17.34 -12.00 8.00
N GLN A 593 18.14 -12.91 7.44
CA GLN A 593 19.40 -12.52 6.79
C GLN A 593 19.67 -13.20 5.44
N GLY A 594 20.00 -12.37 4.44
CA GLY A 594 20.66 -12.73 3.19
C GLY A 594 19.81 -13.27 2.04
N ASN A 595 18.50 -13.45 2.25
CA ASN A 595 17.58 -13.85 1.18
C ASN A 595 16.60 -12.73 0.76
N GLY A 596 16.69 -11.50 1.28
CA GLY A 596 15.68 -10.47 0.98
C GLY A 596 14.23 -10.90 1.34
N ALA A 597 14.06 -11.93 2.17
CA ALA A 597 12.89 -12.81 2.09
C ALA A 597 11.69 -12.43 2.91
N CYS A 598 11.97 -12.16 4.18
CA CYS A 598 11.04 -11.76 5.20
C CYS A 598 11.93 -11.02 6.18
N ARG A 599 11.68 -9.73 6.41
CA ARG A 599 12.30 -9.08 7.58
C ARG A 599 11.94 -9.92 8.82
N PRO A 600 12.84 -10.00 9.81
CA PRO A 600 12.64 -10.82 11.00
C PRO A 600 11.26 -10.66 11.68
N MET A 601 10.68 -9.47 11.51
CA MET A 601 9.36 -9.08 12.04
C MET A 601 8.19 -9.96 11.58
N HIS A 602 8.35 -10.81 10.57
CA HIS A 602 7.29 -11.72 10.10
C HIS A 602 7.22 -13.05 10.86
N TYR A 603 8.27 -13.44 11.59
CA TYR A 603 8.22 -14.66 12.36
C TYR A 603 7.92 -14.35 13.82
N ILE A 604 6.76 -14.78 14.30
CA ILE A 604 6.33 -14.55 15.69
C ILE A 604 6.30 -15.91 16.39
N CYS A 605 6.95 -16.01 17.54
CA CYS A 605 6.90 -17.23 18.34
C CYS A 605 5.49 -17.44 18.91
N ASP A 606 4.81 -18.53 18.55
CA ASP A 606 3.44 -18.83 18.99
C ASP A 606 3.28 -19.09 20.49
N ILE A 607 4.39 -19.23 21.22
CA ILE A 607 4.40 -19.45 22.67
C ILE A 607 4.60 -18.16 23.45
N CYS A 608 5.46 -17.26 22.98
CA CYS A 608 5.83 -16.06 23.73
C CYS A 608 5.53 -14.74 23.00
N ASP A 609 4.91 -14.83 21.83
CA ASP A 609 4.55 -13.72 20.93
C ASP A 609 5.73 -12.80 20.56
N ARG A 610 6.96 -13.27 20.80
CA ARG A 610 8.18 -12.55 20.44
C ARG A 610 8.39 -12.65 18.94
N GLY A 611 8.36 -11.50 18.27
CA GLY A 611 8.87 -11.36 16.90
C GLY A 611 10.36 -11.73 16.84
N ALA A 612 10.76 -12.43 15.78
CA ALA A 612 12.15 -12.79 15.56
C ALA A 612 12.99 -11.56 15.23
N LYS A 613 14.28 -11.62 15.54
CA LYS A 613 15.29 -10.64 15.13
C LYS A 613 16.14 -11.20 13.98
N SER A 614 16.85 -10.32 13.29
CA SER A 614 17.82 -10.76 12.27
C SER A 614 18.84 -11.68 12.94
N ASN A 615 19.09 -12.84 12.34
CA ASN A 615 19.91 -13.94 12.88
C ASN A 615 19.31 -14.76 14.02
N ASP A 616 18.08 -14.47 14.46
CA ASP A 616 17.40 -15.43 15.32
C ASP A 616 17.21 -16.75 14.56
N HIS A 617 17.14 -17.84 15.30
CA HIS A 617 16.64 -19.09 14.75
C HIS A 617 15.29 -19.39 15.39
N MET A 618 14.44 -19.99 14.57
CA MET A 618 13.12 -20.41 14.97
C MET A 618 12.84 -21.81 14.45
N TRP A 619 11.85 -22.46 15.04
CA TRP A 619 11.40 -23.80 14.73
C TRP A 619 9.99 -23.71 14.18
N GLY A 620 9.87 -23.90 12.87
CA GLY A 620 8.63 -23.66 12.15
C GLY A 620 8.04 -24.94 11.57
N CYS A 621 6.73 -24.95 11.40
CA CYS A 621 6.01 -25.92 10.61
C CYS A 621 5.49 -25.29 9.31
N GLY A 622 6.00 -25.74 8.16
CA GLY A 622 5.56 -25.24 6.85
C GLY A 622 4.10 -25.54 6.52
N SER A 623 3.46 -26.50 7.19
CA SER A 623 2.07 -26.90 6.90
C SER A 623 1.03 -26.18 7.76
N CYS A 624 1.37 -25.81 9.00
CA CYS A 624 0.41 -25.28 9.98
C CYS A 624 0.81 -23.87 10.50
N ASP A 625 1.83 -23.25 9.91
CA ASP A 625 2.40 -21.93 10.29
C ASP A 625 2.82 -21.78 11.75
N TYR A 626 3.15 -22.91 12.38
CA TYR A 626 3.46 -22.92 13.80
C TYR A 626 4.95 -22.72 14.04
N ASP A 627 5.32 -21.66 14.73
CA ASP A 627 6.66 -21.11 14.87
C ASP A 627 7.06 -20.95 16.35
N LEU A 628 8.24 -21.45 16.71
CA LEU A 628 8.82 -21.32 18.05
C LEU A 628 10.18 -20.65 18.00
N CYS A 629 10.43 -19.67 18.87
CA CYS A 629 11.81 -19.25 19.10
C CYS A 629 12.64 -20.37 19.73
N ASP A 630 13.95 -20.37 19.49
CA ASP A 630 14.89 -21.35 20.07
C ASP A 630 14.72 -21.48 21.59
N GLU A 631 14.46 -20.38 22.29
CA GLU A 631 14.25 -20.37 23.73
C GLU A 631 12.99 -21.15 24.13
N CYS A 632 11.85 -20.88 23.48
CA CYS A 632 10.59 -21.59 23.74
C CYS A 632 10.68 -23.06 23.34
N HIS A 633 11.32 -23.38 22.22
CA HIS A 633 11.58 -24.75 21.80
C HIS A 633 12.43 -25.51 22.86
N SER A 634 13.52 -24.89 23.34
CA SER A 634 14.42 -25.49 24.34
C SER A 634 13.79 -25.62 25.73
N ARG A 635 12.93 -24.68 26.13
CA ARG A 635 12.19 -24.76 27.41
C ARG A 635 11.20 -25.92 27.44
N ARG A 636 10.61 -26.27 26.29
CA ARG A 636 9.71 -27.44 26.18
C ARG A 636 10.46 -28.76 26.31
N ASP A 637 11.69 -28.82 25.81
CA ASP A 637 12.55 -30.00 25.92
C ASP A 637 12.83 -30.37 27.39
N ARG A 638 13.18 -29.36 28.20
CA ARG A 638 13.52 -29.55 29.62
C ARG A 638 12.36 -30.01 30.51
N ARG A 639 11.10 -29.82 30.09
CA ARG A 639 9.94 -30.34 30.84
C ARG A 639 9.77 -31.86 30.72
N LEU A 640 10.52 -32.51 29.82
CA LEU A 640 10.51 -33.96 29.65
C LEU A 640 11.58 -34.68 30.48
N GLU A 641 12.56 -33.92 31.00
CA GLU A 641 13.61 -34.46 31.87
C GLU A 641 13.18 -34.52 33.35
N TYR A 642 12.07 -33.86 33.70
CA TYR A 642 11.40 -33.91 35.00
C TYR A 642 10.10 -34.70 34.89
#